data_AF-A0A540VQN3-F1
#
_entry.id   AF-A0A540VQN3-F1
#
_cell.length_a   1.000
_cell.length_b   1.000
_cell.length_c   1.000
_cell.angle_alpha   90.00
_cell.angle_beta   90.00
_cell.angle_gamma   90.00
#
_symmetry.space_group_name_H-M   'P 1'
#
loop_
_entity.id
_entity.type
_entity.pdbx_description
1 polymer ?
#
loop_
_entity_poly.entity_id
_entity_poly.type
_entity_poly.pdbx_seq_one_letter_code
_entity_poly.pdbx_strand_id
1 'polypeptide(L)'
;MRHIVTACILLLGAAGAQPQPLGAQTPDGLLALTEYIDQECDFSRSQWCRVETANQFTDVMWREDIPGREGCCHDPRNVFTDFNGMAFDGRSLYFHGGGHASYAGNEVYALDLGSLRWRRLNDPDPLTNTDFIGDDCPVPEDNIYSGHTYGNPIVANGTLHVWSQAPKCDDHGTGGPAVYGAFDLQGNEWAPRQRVPHGRSAAAIPMKGKRALVFGRGRGARVHVYDLETGERVNTGGASPRGWFAHGAATTDGDWGYLLENKSIFAVSLSLVTQVEKITDRPDALGGNAGIAYHPETDQLVAWAGDRKVFGYGLQSGEWYVYADNGSAPESMRNIFSKWRYIPPLDVFIGVGDANNVWLFRLGEAVDPRAQLGEYECSDLVPGAECPSLQQALSQGDTVKLEKGVYRQCAVIQQPTTVIGNGARIEHAVCQGKAAFVTNADATLRDLTCAEHRIGSGNGACVRQQRGELTLDGVAIVGSQNGVLAGPDAGSLTVRNSELRGLGGDCSVKCGRAHGLYYGGSGDLVISNSRLSEPKDQGHLVKTGARRTLIEDSTMDERGGNGSRMIDAYNGGELVVRNSTLNAAQGDGNPDVIGYDYEARIEHSENRVVILGGRINCASGPLLAGRNSLDRAEVRVDSQTSNCR
;
A
#
# COMPACT_ATOMS: atom_id res chain seq x y z
N MET A 1 -26.10 18.81 0.11
CA MET A 1 -27.49 19.21 -0.23
C MET A 1 -27.69 19.05 -1.73
N ARG A 2 -28.27 17.94 -2.18
CA ARG A 2 -28.88 17.83 -3.51
C ARG A 2 -30.33 17.47 -3.27
N HIS A 3 -31.23 18.32 -3.76
CA HIS A 3 -32.66 18.19 -3.57
C HIS A 3 -33.23 17.08 -4.45
N ILE A 4 -34.17 16.36 -3.84
CA ILE A 4 -35.09 15.38 -4.41
C ILE A 4 -35.88 16.00 -5.56
N VAL A 5 -35.95 15.31 -6.70
CA VAL A 5 -37.13 15.35 -7.58
C VAL A 5 -37.44 13.92 -8.01
N THR A 6 -38.44 13.36 -7.34
CA THR A 6 -39.16 12.15 -7.75
C THR A 6 -40.13 12.51 -8.88
N ALA A 7 -40.13 11.75 -9.97
CA ALA A 7 -41.27 11.69 -10.88
C ALA A 7 -41.41 10.28 -11.46
N CYS A 8 -42.44 9.56 -11.01
CA CYS A 8 -42.95 8.34 -11.61
C CYS A 8 -43.61 8.63 -12.97
N ILE A 9 -43.30 7.84 -14.01
CA ILE A 9 -44.21 7.62 -15.15
C ILE A 9 -44.21 6.11 -15.50
N LEU A 10 -45.42 5.65 -15.82
CA LEU A 10 -45.92 4.28 -15.90
C LEU A 10 -45.29 3.38 -16.99
N LEU A 11 -45.30 2.08 -16.66
CA LEU A 11 -45.13 0.92 -17.54
C LEU A 11 -46.18 0.87 -18.66
N LEU A 12 -45.73 0.62 -19.89
CA LEU A 12 -46.44 -0.16 -20.90
C LEU A 12 -45.43 -1.03 -21.64
N GLY A 13 -45.68 -2.34 -21.65
CA GLY A 13 -44.78 -3.35 -22.19
C GLY A 13 -44.83 -3.46 -23.71
N ALA A 14 -43.68 -3.83 -24.28
CA ALA A 14 -43.59 -4.56 -25.53
C ALA A 14 -42.47 -5.61 -25.37
N ALA A 15 -42.88 -6.87 -25.27
CA ALA A 15 -41.97 -8.00 -25.39
C ALA A 15 -41.67 -8.22 -26.87
N GLY A 16 -40.38 -8.29 -27.24
CA GLY A 16 -39.98 -8.67 -28.59
C GLY A 16 -38.50 -8.42 -28.86
N ALA A 17 -37.74 -9.51 -28.95
CA ALA A 17 -36.32 -9.65 -29.35
C ALA A 17 -35.28 -9.51 -28.22
N GLN A 18 -34.86 -10.68 -27.70
CA GLN A 18 -33.56 -10.83 -27.03
C GLN A 18 -32.45 -10.47 -28.03
N PRO A 19 -31.48 -9.61 -27.68
CA PRO A 19 -30.21 -9.60 -28.38
C PRO A 19 -29.50 -10.92 -28.03
N GLN A 20 -29.24 -11.75 -29.05
CA GLN A 20 -28.24 -12.81 -28.93
C GLN A 20 -26.89 -12.17 -28.57
N PRO A 21 -26.00 -12.88 -27.84
CA PRO A 21 -24.67 -12.36 -27.56
C PRO A 21 -23.95 -12.18 -28.89
N LEU A 22 -23.66 -10.92 -29.24
CA LEU A 22 -22.70 -10.59 -30.28
C LEU A 22 -21.38 -11.30 -29.90
N GLY A 23 -20.97 -12.28 -30.69
CA GLY A 23 -19.62 -12.81 -30.62
C GLY A 23 -18.64 -11.62 -30.69
N ALA A 24 -17.75 -11.55 -29.70
CA ALA A 24 -16.74 -10.51 -29.61
C ALA A 24 -15.92 -10.46 -30.91
N GLN A 25 -16.23 -9.50 -31.77
CA GLN A 25 -15.31 -9.12 -32.83
C GLN A 25 -14.15 -8.42 -32.14
N THR A 26 -12.93 -8.92 -32.37
CA THR A 26 -11.69 -8.22 -32.01
C THR A 26 -11.81 -6.77 -32.43
N PRO A 27 -11.46 -5.77 -31.59
CA PRO A 27 -11.41 -4.39 -32.03
C PRO A 27 -10.39 -4.33 -33.18
N ASP A 28 -10.82 -4.04 -34.41
CA ASP A 28 -10.04 -4.18 -35.66
C ASP A 28 -8.65 -3.50 -35.66
N GLY A 29 -8.32 -2.68 -34.65
CA GLY A 29 -7.03 -2.00 -34.47
C GLY A 29 -6.15 -2.46 -33.30
N LEU A 30 -6.57 -3.42 -32.46
CA LEU A 30 -5.85 -3.83 -31.23
C LEU A 30 -5.51 -5.34 -31.20
N LEU A 31 -5.51 -6.01 -32.36
CA LEU A 31 -5.40 -7.47 -32.46
C LEU A 31 -4.28 -8.08 -31.60
N ALA A 32 -3.04 -7.60 -31.72
CA ALA A 32 -1.92 -8.17 -30.96
C ALA A 32 -2.08 -7.99 -29.44
N LEU A 33 -2.57 -6.84 -28.97
CA LEU A 33 -2.85 -6.63 -27.55
C LEU A 33 -4.00 -7.52 -27.05
N THR A 34 -5.05 -7.70 -27.85
CA THR A 34 -6.16 -8.62 -27.52
C THR A 34 -5.65 -10.05 -27.40
N GLU A 35 -4.91 -10.53 -28.40
CA GLU A 35 -4.31 -11.88 -28.38
C GLU A 35 -3.36 -12.04 -27.19
N TYR A 36 -2.55 -11.03 -26.89
CA TYR A 36 -1.66 -11.04 -25.72
C TYR A 36 -2.43 -11.13 -24.41
N ILE A 37 -3.51 -10.37 -24.25
CA ILE A 37 -4.36 -10.47 -23.04
C ILE A 37 -4.92 -11.87 -22.88
N ASP A 38 -5.44 -12.46 -23.96
CA ASP A 38 -6.06 -13.79 -23.92
C ASP A 38 -5.05 -14.91 -23.63
N GLN A 39 -3.79 -14.73 -24.02
CA GLN A 39 -2.74 -15.74 -23.88
C GLN A 39 -1.93 -15.59 -22.58
N GLU A 40 -1.59 -14.36 -22.20
CA GLU A 40 -0.59 -14.08 -21.18
C GLU A 40 -1.17 -13.43 -19.91
N CYS A 41 -2.38 -12.87 -19.96
CA CYS A 41 -2.97 -12.16 -18.82
C CYS A 41 -4.08 -12.96 -18.12
N ASP A 42 -3.84 -13.40 -16.89
CA ASP A 42 -4.87 -13.99 -16.03
C ASP A 42 -5.45 -12.96 -15.04
N PHE A 43 -6.40 -12.16 -15.52
CA PHE A 43 -7.07 -11.15 -14.69
C PHE A 43 -7.96 -11.72 -13.57
N SER A 44 -8.17 -13.04 -13.52
CA SER A 44 -8.85 -13.69 -12.40
C SER A 44 -7.92 -13.92 -11.21
N ARG A 45 -6.61 -13.95 -11.45
CA ARG A 45 -5.57 -14.15 -10.42
C ARG A 45 -4.86 -12.86 -10.04
N SER A 46 -4.68 -11.94 -10.98
CA SER A 46 -4.08 -10.65 -10.72
C SER A 46 -4.76 -9.54 -11.49
N GLN A 47 -4.99 -8.40 -10.86
CA GLN A 47 -5.43 -7.18 -11.51
C GLN A 47 -4.37 -6.59 -12.45
N TRP A 48 -3.09 -6.99 -12.32
CA TRP A 48 -1.98 -6.48 -13.13
C TRP A 48 -1.49 -7.54 -14.12
N CYS A 49 -1.08 -7.09 -15.30
CA CYS A 49 -0.42 -7.93 -16.30
C CYS A 49 0.70 -7.14 -16.99
N ARG A 50 1.93 -7.64 -16.97
CA ARG A 50 3.05 -6.98 -17.67
C ARG A 50 2.94 -7.26 -19.17
N VAL A 51 3.16 -6.24 -19.98
CA VAL A 51 3.17 -6.35 -21.45
C VAL A 51 4.58 -6.51 -21.96
N GLU A 52 4.84 -7.62 -22.65
CA GLU A 52 6.02 -7.79 -23.47
C GLU A 52 5.77 -7.24 -24.87
N THR A 53 6.70 -6.41 -25.36
CA THR A 53 6.60 -5.79 -26.67
C THR A 53 7.35 -6.61 -27.72
N ALA A 54 6.90 -6.54 -28.97
CA ALA A 54 7.42 -7.31 -30.10
C ALA A 54 8.85 -6.95 -30.51
N ASN A 55 9.37 -5.82 -30.02
CA ASN A 55 10.75 -5.37 -30.14
C ASN A 55 11.11 -4.53 -28.92
N GLN A 56 12.39 -4.28 -28.71
CA GLN A 56 12.84 -3.42 -27.62
C GLN A 56 12.88 -1.96 -28.09
N PHE A 57 12.63 -1.01 -27.20
CA PHE A 57 12.78 0.41 -27.53
C PHE A 57 14.20 0.77 -27.99
N THR A 58 15.20 0.08 -27.46
CA THR A 58 16.59 0.25 -27.88
C THR A 58 16.77 -0.04 -29.38
N ASP A 59 15.92 -0.85 -30.01
CA ASP A 59 15.99 -1.17 -31.44
C ASP A 59 15.59 0.03 -32.32
N VAL A 60 14.88 1.02 -31.77
CA VAL A 60 14.37 2.18 -32.53
C VAL A 60 14.85 3.53 -32.01
N MET A 61 15.37 3.59 -30.78
CA MET A 61 15.88 4.83 -30.20
C MET A 61 17.05 5.41 -31.02
N TRP A 62 17.17 6.74 -31.06
CA TRP A 62 18.36 7.40 -31.61
C TRP A 62 19.60 7.07 -30.77
N ARG A 63 20.69 6.63 -31.41
CA ARG A 63 21.90 6.16 -30.68
C ARG A 63 23.14 7.00 -30.97
N GLU A 64 23.03 7.93 -31.90
CA GLU A 64 24.14 8.75 -32.37
C GLU A 64 24.10 10.12 -31.68
N ASP A 65 25.14 10.93 -31.90
CA ASP A 65 25.08 12.34 -31.54
C ASP A 65 23.95 13.02 -32.32
N ILE A 66 23.25 13.95 -31.67
CA ILE A 66 22.25 14.75 -32.36
C ILE A 66 22.99 15.70 -33.31
N PRO A 67 22.59 15.80 -34.59
CA PRO A 67 23.26 16.69 -35.55
C PRO A 67 23.41 18.11 -35.00
N GLY A 68 24.56 18.75 -35.25
CA GLY A 68 24.84 20.11 -34.78
C GLY A 68 25.46 20.20 -33.38
N ARG A 69 25.50 19.12 -32.57
CA ARG A 69 26.19 19.14 -31.27
C ARG A 69 26.79 17.78 -30.88
N GLU A 70 28.01 17.54 -31.35
CA GLU A 70 28.80 16.34 -30.99
C GLU A 70 29.00 16.23 -29.47
N GLY A 71 28.93 15.01 -28.94
CA GLY A 71 29.22 14.74 -27.54
C GLY A 71 28.23 15.33 -26.51
N CYS A 72 27.07 15.85 -26.91
CA CYS A 72 26.02 16.30 -25.98
C CYS A 72 24.76 15.44 -25.90
N CYS A 73 24.11 15.52 -24.73
CA CYS A 73 22.66 15.41 -24.57
C CYS A 73 22.11 13.99 -24.72
N HIS A 74 22.83 13.03 -24.12
CA HIS A 74 22.70 11.60 -24.40
C HIS A 74 21.74 10.92 -23.45
N ASP A 75 20.59 10.51 -23.97
CA ASP A 75 19.89 9.26 -23.67
C ASP A 75 18.39 9.42 -23.96
N PRO A 76 17.91 8.96 -25.14
CA PRO A 76 16.48 9.05 -25.48
C PRO A 76 15.58 8.26 -24.53
N ARG A 77 16.10 7.37 -23.67
CA ARG A 77 15.29 6.73 -22.61
C ARG A 77 14.70 7.75 -21.63
N ASN A 78 15.31 8.93 -21.51
CA ASN A 78 14.81 10.01 -20.67
C ASN A 78 13.52 10.65 -21.18
N VAL A 79 13.13 10.40 -22.44
CA VAL A 79 11.81 10.75 -22.98
C VAL A 79 10.68 10.19 -22.11
N PHE A 80 10.90 9.07 -21.41
CA PHE A 80 9.90 8.48 -20.51
C PHE A 80 9.97 9.03 -19.08
N THR A 81 11.17 9.24 -18.53
CA THR A 81 11.37 9.39 -17.08
C THR A 81 11.48 10.83 -16.59
N ASP A 82 11.91 11.76 -17.44
CA ASP A 82 12.26 13.13 -17.03
C ASP A 82 11.07 14.08 -17.06
N PHE A 83 10.13 13.80 -16.16
CA PHE A 83 8.91 14.59 -15.99
C PHE A 83 8.02 14.67 -17.24
N ASN A 84 8.06 13.62 -18.06
CA ASN A 84 7.32 13.54 -19.31
C ASN A 84 6.09 12.65 -19.19
N GLY A 85 5.07 12.97 -19.97
CA GLY A 85 3.91 12.13 -20.17
C GLY A 85 3.84 11.54 -21.57
N MET A 86 2.63 11.16 -21.94
CA MET A 86 2.31 10.43 -23.15
C MET A 86 0.94 10.86 -23.67
N ALA A 87 0.76 10.79 -24.98
CA ALA A 87 -0.54 10.92 -25.61
C ALA A 87 -1.05 9.54 -26.08
N PHE A 88 -2.36 9.37 -26.17
CA PHE A 88 -2.99 8.13 -26.60
C PHE A 88 -4.15 8.43 -27.53
N ASP A 89 -4.24 7.73 -28.66
CA ASP A 89 -5.29 7.92 -29.67
C ASP A 89 -6.33 6.78 -29.72
N GLY A 90 -6.23 5.81 -28.79
CA GLY A 90 -7.05 4.60 -28.79
C GLY A 90 -6.34 3.37 -29.36
N ARG A 91 -5.21 3.55 -30.07
CA ARG A 91 -4.41 2.48 -30.68
C ARG A 91 -2.93 2.55 -30.33
N SER A 92 -2.36 3.75 -30.32
CA SER A 92 -0.93 3.98 -30.17
C SER A 92 -0.65 4.95 -29.03
N LEU A 93 0.42 4.65 -28.28
CA LEU A 93 0.97 5.50 -27.24
C LEU A 93 2.09 6.33 -27.84
N TYR A 94 2.06 7.65 -27.69
CA TYR A 94 3.06 8.56 -28.26
C TYR A 94 3.85 9.30 -27.17
N PHE A 95 5.15 9.37 -27.36
CA PHE A 95 6.10 9.93 -26.40
C PHE A 95 7.01 10.95 -27.09
N HIS A 96 7.11 12.11 -26.44
CA HIS A 96 8.05 13.16 -26.77
C HIS A 96 8.38 13.89 -25.46
N GLY A 97 9.63 14.31 -25.32
CA GLY A 97 10.08 15.05 -24.16
C GLY A 97 11.53 14.77 -23.85
N GLY A 98 11.90 15.09 -22.62
CA GLY A 98 13.27 15.10 -22.13
C GLY A 98 13.55 16.49 -21.56
N GLY A 99 14.58 17.16 -22.08
CA GLY A 99 14.99 18.49 -21.69
C GLY A 99 15.75 18.53 -20.36
N HIS A 100 15.72 19.69 -19.73
CA HIS A 100 16.53 20.03 -18.56
C HIS A 100 18.03 19.72 -18.71
N ALA A 101 18.60 18.83 -17.89
CA ALA A 101 20.01 18.45 -18.00
C ALA A 101 20.22 17.16 -18.81
N SER A 102 19.16 16.60 -19.40
CA SER A 102 19.13 15.21 -19.86
C SER A 102 19.22 15.05 -21.37
N TYR A 103 18.11 15.09 -22.09
CA TYR A 103 18.01 14.77 -23.52
C TYR A 103 17.54 15.97 -24.34
N ALA A 104 18.10 16.20 -25.53
CA ALA A 104 17.77 17.36 -26.37
C ALA A 104 16.98 17.02 -27.64
N GLY A 105 16.89 15.74 -28.01
CA GLY A 105 16.27 15.31 -29.25
C GLY A 105 14.75 15.49 -29.25
N ASN A 106 14.21 15.87 -30.40
CA ASN A 106 12.79 16.16 -30.57
C ASN A 106 12.02 15.05 -31.28
N GLU A 107 12.54 13.83 -31.29
CA GLU A 107 11.86 12.69 -31.88
C GLU A 107 10.52 12.40 -31.20
N VAL A 108 9.64 11.80 -31.98
CA VAL A 108 8.42 11.17 -31.50
C VAL A 108 8.59 9.66 -31.58
N TYR A 109 8.41 9.02 -30.44
CA TYR A 109 8.38 7.57 -30.32
C TYR A 109 6.94 7.10 -30.12
N ALA A 110 6.61 5.95 -30.68
CA ALA A 110 5.29 5.34 -30.57
C ALA A 110 5.37 3.87 -30.17
N LEU A 111 4.45 3.41 -29.31
CA LEU A 111 4.13 1.99 -29.14
C LEU A 111 2.75 1.74 -29.77
N ASP A 112 2.73 1.03 -30.90
CA ASP A 112 1.48 0.61 -31.55
C ASP A 112 0.94 -0.64 -30.86
N LEU A 113 -0.22 -0.55 -30.22
CA LEU A 113 -0.82 -1.67 -29.47
C LEU A 113 -1.45 -2.73 -30.37
N GLY A 114 -1.72 -2.41 -31.65
CA GLY A 114 -2.20 -3.37 -32.63
C GLY A 114 -1.14 -4.38 -33.07
N SER A 115 0.15 -4.06 -32.88
CA SER A 115 1.30 -4.89 -33.21
C SER A 115 2.29 -5.07 -32.04
N LEU A 116 2.02 -4.44 -30.90
CA LEU A 116 2.89 -4.34 -29.71
C LEU A 116 4.32 -3.90 -30.04
N ARG A 117 4.49 -3.02 -31.04
CA ARG A 117 5.80 -2.66 -31.59
C ARG A 117 6.16 -1.19 -31.32
N TRP A 118 7.35 -0.98 -30.78
CA TRP A 118 7.99 0.33 -30.69
C TRP A 118 8.43 0.83 -32.07
N ARG A 119 8.22 2.12 -32.32
CA ARG A 119 8.62 2.83 -33.54
C ARG A 119 9.19 4.19 -33.19
N ARG A 120 10.21 4.62 -33.93
CA ARG A 120 10.60 6.03 -34.05
C ARG A 120 9.92 6.60 -35.29
N LEU A 121 9.23 7.73 -35.15
CA LEU A 121 8.45 8.33 -36.24
C LEU A 121 9.30 9.30 -37.08
N ASN A 122 10.19 10.05 -36.44
CA ASN A 122 11.12 10.97 -37.09
C ASN A 122 12.52 10.87 -36.46
N ASP A 123 13.51 11.34 -37.20
CA ASP A 123 14.87 11.55 -36.70
C ASP A 123 14.96 12.93 -36.02
N PRO A 124 15.91 13.15 -35.09
CA PRO A 124 16.03 14.42 -34.39
C PRO A 124 16.51 15.52 -35.34
N ASP A 125 15.96 16.72 -35.17
CA ASP A 125 16.43 17.88 -35.91
C ASP A 125 17.83 18.33 -35.44
N PRO A 126 18.63 18.95 -36.32
CA PRO A 126 19.88 19.56 -35.93
C PRO A 126 19.71 20.62 -34.83
N LEU A 127 20.58 20.58 -33.82
CA LEU A 127 20.60 21.52 -32.71
C LEU A 127 21.43 22.76 -33.05
N THR A 128 20.94 23.92 -32.59
CA THR A 128 21.62 25.21 -32.69
C THR A 128 21.69 25.87 -31.31
N ASN A 129 22.57 26.86 -31.17
CA ASN A 129 22.68 27.69 -29.96
C ASN A 129 22.13 29.11 -30.17
N THR A 130 21.54 29.39 -31.34
CA THR A 130 21.17 30.73 -31.78
C THR A 130 19.68 31.04 -31.60
N ASP A 131 19.05 30.40 -30.61
CA ASP A 131 17.62 30.56 -30.35
C ASP A 131 17.34 31.59 -29.25
N PHE A 132 16.10 32.10 -29.20
CA PHE A 132 15.63 33.11 -28.24
C PHE A 132 15.66 32.68 -26.76
N ILE A 133 16.08 31.45 -26.50
CA ILE A 133 16.11 30.80 -25.18
C ILE A 133 17.41 31.15 -24.43
N GLY A 134 18.50 31.44 -25.16
CA GLY A 134 19.82 31.79 -24.64
C GLY A 134 20.95 30.97 -25.26
N ASP A 135 22.18 31.48 -25.17
CA ASP A 135 23.35 30.97 -25.91
C ASP A 135 23.82 29.55 -25.50
N ASP A 136 23.37 29.03 -24.35
CA ASP A 136 23.82 27.75 -23.76
C ASP A 136 22.79 26.61 -23.82
N CYS A 137 21.67 26.79 -24.55
CA CYS A 137 20.59 25.80 -24.67
C CYS A 137 20.52 25.22 -26.08
N PRO A 138 21.01 23.98 -26.33
CA PRO A 138 20.94 23.39 -27.65
C PRO A 138 19.52 22.95 -27.99
N VAL A 139 18.92 23.62 -28.97
CA VAL A 139 17.56 23.35 -29.41
C VAL A 139 17.46 23.36 -30.94
N PRO A 140 16.48 22.67 -31.54
CA PRO A 140 16.19 22.80 -32.96
C PRO A 140 15.91 24.26 -33.35
N GLU A 141 16.27 24.66 -34.58
CA GLU A 141 16.12 26.05 -35.04
C GLU A 141 14.65 26.47 -35.11
N ASP A 142 13.78 25.68 -35.77
CA ASP A 142 12.37 26.04 -36.01
C ASP A 142 11.35 25.12 -35.32
N ASN A 143 11.65 23.83 -35.20
CA ASN A 143 10.72 22.83 -34.68
C ASN A 143 10.73 22.74 -33.15
N ILE A 144 9.79 21.99 -32.58
CA ILE A 144 9.69 21.86 -31.12
C ILE A 144 11.01 21.33 -30.53
N TYR A 145 11.37 21.81 -29.34
CA TYR A 145 12.48 21.27 -28.56
C TYR A 145 12.01 20.28 -27.50
N SER A 146 12.92 19.39 -27.10
CA SER A 146 12.75 18.51 -25.95
C SER A 146 12.60 19.28 -24.65
N GLY A 147 11.64 18.87 -23.81
CA GLY A 147 11.32 19.52 -22.53
C GLY A 147 10.34 18.70 -21.70
N HIS A 148 10.14 19.09 -20.44
CA HIS A 148 9.18 18.46 -19.52
C HIS A 148 7.75 18.60 -20.03
N THR A 149 7.08 17.49 -20.33
CA THR A 149 5.71 17.53 -20.85
C THR A 149 4.61 17.29 -19.81
N TYR A 150 4.92 16.65 -18.66
CA TYR A 150 3.92 16.24 -17.66
C TYR A 150 2.67 15.61 -18.32
N GLY A 151 1.45 15.99 -17.92
CA GLY A 151 0.21 15.46 -18.50
C GLY A 151 -0.30 16.19 -19.74
N ASN A 152 0.52 16.99 -20.43
CA ASN A 152 0.07 17.85 -21.52
C ASN A 152 0.11 17.27 -22.95
N PRO A 153 0.84 16.18 -23.27
CA PRO A 153 0.73 15.57 -24.58
C PRO A 153 -0.68 15.02 -24.83
N ILE A 154 -1.27 15.38 -25.97
CA ILE A 154 -2.59 14.88 -26.42
C ILE A 154 -2.54 14.58 -27.92
N VAL A 155 -3.39 13.66 -28.39
CA VAL A 155 -3.64 13.45 -29.82
C VAL A 155 -5.05 13.93 -30.15
N ALA A 156 -5.17 14.67 -31.25
CA ALA A 156 -6.45 15.04 -31.83
C ALA A 156 -6.32 15.15 -33.35
N ASN A 157 -7.29 14.62 -34.09
CA ASN A 157 -7.36 14.73 -35.56
C ASN A 157 -6.10 14.28 -36.32
N GLY A 158 -5.41 13.22 -35.85
CA GLY A 158 -4.19 12.73 -36.48
C GLY A 158 -2.93 13.54 -36.16
N THR A 159 -2.99 14.46 -35.20
CA THR A 159 -1.86 15.29 -34.80
C THR A 159 -1.55 15.07 -33.32
N LEU A 160 -0.26 14.91 -32.99
CA LEU A 160 0.24 14.96 -31.62
C LEU A 160 0.54 16.41 -31.26
N HIS A 161 -0.08 16.88 -30.17
CA HIS A 161 0.08 18.23 -29.65
C HIS A 161 0.83 18.21 -28.33
N VAL A 162 1.85 19.06 -28.20
CA VAL A 162 2.71 19.11 -27.00
C VAL A 162 3.01 20.55 -26.61
N TRP A 163 2.90 20.85 -25.31
CA TRP A 163 3.37 22.12 -24.73
C TRP A 163 4.69 21.88 -23.99
N SER A 164 5.78 21.84 -24.74
CA SER A 164 7.13 21.60 -24.24
C SER A 164 7.66 22.81 -23.46
N GLN A 165 8.43 22.57 -22.41
CA GLN A 165 8.89 23.59 -21.45
C GLN A 165 10.11 23.06 -20.69
N ALA A 166 10.91 23.94 -20.10
CA ALA A 166 12.21 23.56 -19.50
C ALA A 166 13.11 22.80 -20.51
N PRO A 167 13.54 23.48 -21.60
CA PRO A 167 14.42 22.91 -22.62
C PRO A 167 15.74 22.38 -22.04
N LYS A 168 16.47 21.59 -22.84
CA LYS A 168 17.83 21.19 -22.51
C LYS A 168 18.73 22.44 -22.41
N CYS A 169 19.39 22.62 -21.27
CA CYS A 169 20.42 23.64 -21.07
C CYS A 169 21.48 23.10 -20.11
N ASP A 170 22.77 23.17 -20.48
CA ASP A 170 23.86 22.51 -19.72
C ASP A 170 24.18 23.21 -18.38
N ASP A 171 23.92 24.51 -18.26
CA ASP A 171 24.24 25.33 -17.06
C ASP A 171 23.06 26.12 -16.48
N HIS A 172 21.83 25.87 -16.95
CA HIS A 172 20.65 26.62 -16.53
C HIS A 172 19.55 25.74 -15.92
N GLY A 173 19.14 26.10 -14.70
CA GLY A 173 18.00 25.54 -14.01
C GLY A 173 16.67 25.73 -14.77
N THR A 174 15.65 24.97 -14.34
CA THR A 174 14.24 24.75 -14.80
C THR A 174 13.36 25.91 -15.34
N GLY A 175 13.93 27.02 -15.83
CA GLY A 175 13.25 28.29 -16.09
C GLY A 175 13.01 28.67 -17.56
N GLY A 176 13.34 27.83 -18.54
CA GLY A 176 13.19 28.18 -19.96
C GLY A 176 11.73 28.34 -20.41
N PRO A 177 11.50 29.03 -21.56
CA PRO A 177 10.17 29.32 -22.09
C PRO A 177 9.42 28.03 -22.43
N ALA A 178 8.11 28.17 -22.67
CA ALA A 178 7.28 27.08 -23.14
C ALA A 178 6.91 27.32 -24.61
N VAL A 179 6.91 26.24 -25.39
CA VAL A 179 6.53 26.23 -26.80
C VAL A 179 5.47 25.17 -27.05
N TYR A 180 4.66 25.43 -28.05
CA TYR A 180 3.69 24.52 -28.59
C TYR A 180 4.25 23.90 -29.87
N GLY A 181 4.19 22.57 -29.96
CA GLY A 181 4.45 21.84 -31.19
C GLY A 181 3.25 21.00 -31.59
N ALA A 182 3.11 20.83 -32.90
CA ALA A 182 2.13 19.97 -33.54
C ALA A 182 2.89 19.03 -34.48
N PHE A 183 2.77 17.72 -34.26
CA PHE A 183 3.41 16.69 -35.08
C PHE A 183 2.35 15.96 -35.89
N ASP A 184 2.46 16.01 -37.21
CA ASP A 184 1.60 15.25 -38.11
C ASP A 184 1.97 13.76 -38.04
N LEU A 185 1.06 12.93 -37.51
CA LEU A 185 1.30 11.49 -37.35
C LEU A 185 1.27 10.74 -38.69
N GLN A 186 0.73 11.34 -39.76
CA GLN A 186 0.75 10.76 -41.09
C GLN A 186 2.04 11.11 -41.85
N GLY A 187 2.40 12.40 -41.87
CA GLY A 187 3.63 12.90 -42.49
C GLY A 187 4.90 12.59 -41.70
N ASN A 188 4.78 12.31 -40.40
CA ASN A 188 5.87 12.17 -39.43
C ASN A 188 6.77 13.41 -39.34
N GLU A 189 6.16 14.59 -39.31
CA GLU A 189 6.89 15.87 -39.28
C GLU A 189 6.30 16.85 -38.26
N TRP A 190 7.19 17.64 -37.65
CA TRP A 190 6.80 18.76 -36.80
C TRP A 190 6.45 19.98 -37.66
N ALA A 191 5.37 20.67 -37.29
CA ALA A 191 5.16 22.04 -37.70
C ALA A 191 6.11 22.98 -36.91
N PRO A 192 6.43 24.18 -37.47
CA PRO A 192 7.20 25.19 -36.74
C PRO A 192 6.59 25.49 -35.37
N ARG A 193 7.44 25.54 -34.34
CA ARG A 193 6.99 25.72 -32.96
C ARG A 193 6.39 27.11 -32.75
N GLN A 194 5.44 27.21 -31.82
CA GLN A 194 4.83 28.49 -31.45
C GLN A 194 5.12 28.81 -29.97
N ARG A 195 5.18 30.10 -29.61
CA ARG A 195 5.34 30.49 -28.20
C ARG A 195 4.06 30.27 -27.43
N VAL A 196 4.19 29.83 -26.18
CA VAL A 196 3.07 29.63 -25.26
C VAL A 196 2.89 30.87 -24.39
N PRO A 197 1.86 31.73 -24.63
CA PRO A 197 1.75 33.04 -23.99
C PRO A 197 1.42 32.98 -22.50
N HIS A 198 0.89 31.86 -21.99
CA HIS A 198 0.61 31.68 -20.57
C HIS A 198 1.78 31.08 -19.79
N GLY A 199 2.90 30.82 -20.45
CA GLY A 199 4.05 30.16 -19.85
C GLY A 199 3.82 28.67 -19.71
N ARG A 200 3.94 28.13 -18.50
CA ARG A 200 4.04 26.69 -18.27
C ARG A 200 2.67 25.99 -18.21
N SER A 201 2.64 24.73 -18.60
CA SER A 201 1.44 23.88 -18.62
C SER A 201 1.59 22.68 -17.68
N ALA A 202 0.52 22.34 -16.98
CA ALA A 202 0.43 21.22 -16.06
C ALA A 202 -0.06 19.94 -16.77
N ALA A 203 -1.14 20.07 -17.53
CA ALA A 203 -1.78 19.01 -18.29
C ALA A 203 -2.64 19.61 -19.41
N ALA A 204 -3.15 18.77 -20.31
CA ALA A 204 -4.08 19.18 -21.36
C ALA A 204 -5.13 18.09 -21.62
N ILE A 205 -6.25 18.51 -22.20
CA ILE A 205 -7.41 17.68 -22.55
C ILE A 205 -7.84 18.04 -23.98
N PRO A 206 -8.07 17.07 -24.88
CA PRO A 206 -8.72 17.34 -26.16
C PRO A 206 -10.20 17.69 -25.95
N MET A 207 -10.70 18.65 -26.72
CA MET A 207 -12.09 19.10 -26.71
C MET A 207 -12.73 18.88 -28.08
N LYS A 208 -14.06 18.87 -28.12
CA LYS A 208 -14.82 18.89 -29.39
C LYS A 208 -14.45 20.11 -30.24
N GLY A 209 -14.51 19.94 -31.56
CA GLY A 209 -14.30 21.03 -32.53
C GLY A 209 -12.84 21.45 -32.67
N LYS A 210 -11.91 20.48 -32.67
CA LYS A 210 -10.46 20.71 -32.85
C LYS A 210 -9.88 21.71 -31.86
N ARG A 211 -10.27 21.60 -30.59
CA ARG A 211 -9.80 22.46 -29.50
C ARG A 211 -9.13 21.63 -28.42
N ALA A 212 -8.37 22.29 -27.56
CA ALA A 212 -7.87 21.70 -26.33
C ALA A 212 -8.03 22.64 -25.15
N LEU A 213 -8.28 22.06 -23.99
CA LEU A 213 -8.16 22.73 -22.71
C LEU A 213 -6.78 22.48 -22.14
N VAL A 214 -6.03 23.53 -21.84
CA VAL A 214 -4.68 23.47 -21.29
C VAL A 214 -4.70 24.09 -19.89
N PHE A 215 -4.28 23.32 -18.90
CA PHE A 215 -4.15 23.80 -17.52
C PHE A 215 -2.79 24.48 -17.38
N GLY A 216 -2.79 25.78 -17.09
CA GLY A 216 -1.55 26.50 -16.77
C GLY A 216 -0.91 25.99 -15.48
N ARG A 217 0.39 26.25 -15.29
CA ARG A 217 1.17 25.81 -14.13
C ARG A 217 1.83 26.99 -13.43
N GLY A 218 1.82 26.99 -12.10
CA GLY A 218 2.44 27.99 -11.24
C GLY A 218 1.44 28.92 -10.54
N ARG A 219 1.96 30.01 -9.96
CA ARG A 219 1.17 30.95 -9.15
C ARG A 219 0.23 31.74 -10.06
N GLY A 220 -1.05 31.81 -9.69
CA GLY A 220 -2.08 32.47 -10.50
C GLY A 220 -2.46 31.70 -11.77
N ALA A 221 -2.15 30.40 -11.85
CA ALA A 221 -2.48 29.57 -13.00
C ALA A 221 -3.98 29.61 -13.33
N ARG A 222 -4.28 29.55 -14.63
CA ARG A 222 -5.64 29.52 -15.20
C ARG A 222 -5.73 28.38 -16.22
N VAL A 223 -6.93 28.08 -16.66
CA VAL A 223 -7.14 27.20 -17.81
C VAL A 223 -7.21 28.01 -19.10
N HIS A 224 -6.76 27.44 -20.20
CA HIS A 224 -6.64 28.11 -21.50
C HIS A 224 -7.24 27.21 -22.59
N VAL A 225 -8.00 27.80 -23.51
CA VAL A 225 -8.52 27.08 -24.68
C VAL A 225 -7.62 27.39 -25.87
N TYR A 226 -7.15 26.34 -26.52
CA TYR A 226 -6.37 26.39 -27.74
C TYR A 226 -7.20 25.92 -28.93
N ASP A 227 -7.02 26.60 -30.06
CA ASP A 227 -7.41 26.08 -31.37
C ASP A 227 -6.26 25.20 -31.89
N LEU A 228 -6.56 23.94 -32.19
CA LEU A 228 -5.55 22.96 -32.58
C LEU A 228 -5.20 23.02 -34.06
N GLU A 229 -6.00 23.70 -34.89
CA GLU A 229 -5.66 23.92 -36.30
C GLU A 229 -4.64 25.05 -36.44
N THR A 230 -4.82 26.14 -35.68
CA THR A 230 -3.89 27.29 -35.74
C THR A 230 -2.77 27.21 -34.72
N GLY A 231 -2.94 26.46 -33.63
CA GLY A 231 -2.03 26.44 -32.48
C GLY A 231 -2.20 27.65 -31.54
N GLU A 232 -3.17 28.53 -31.82
CA GLU A 232 -3.34 29.77 -31.07
C GLU A 232 -4.21 29.58 -29.82
N ARG A 233 -3.86 30.32 -28.76
CA ARG A 233 -4.71 30.43 -27.57
C ARG A 233 -5.90 31.35 -27.85
N VAL A 234 -7.10 30.80 -27.91
CA VAL A 234 -8.32 31.54 -28.23
C VAL A 234 -9.10 32.03 -27.01
N ASN A 235 -8.94 31.41 -25.84
CA ASN A 235 -9.62 31.86 -24.62
C ASN A 235 -8.80 31.55 -23.35
N THR A 236 -9.05 32.29 -22.28
CA THR A 236 -8.56 32.01 -20.92
C THR A 236 -9.74 31.95 -19.97
N GLY A 237 -9.89 30.82 -19.29
CA GLY A 237 -11.00 30.52 -18.40
C GLY A 237 -10.69 30.72 -16.92
N GLY A 238 -11.34 29.87 -16.11
CA GLY A 238 -11.27 29.88 -14.65
C GLY A 238 -9.85 29.81 -14.10
N ALA A 239 -9.63 30.50 -12.98
CA ALA A 239 -8.38 30.45 -12.24
C ALA A 239 -8.34 29.21 -11.32
N SER A 240 -7.12 28.76 -10.99
CA SER A 240 -6.91 27.73 -9.97
C SER A 240 -7.53 28.15 -8.64
N PRO A 241 -8.42 27.33 -8.02
CA PRO A 241 -9.03 27.64 -6.73
C PRO A 241 -8.03 27.83 -5.60
N ARG A 242 -6.86 27.17 -5.67
CA ARG A 242 -5.76 27.30 -4.71
C ARG A 242 -4.76 28.40 -5.06
N GLY A 243 -4.98 29.14 -6.14
CA GLY A 243 -4.01 30.10 -6.68
C GLY A 243 -2.71 29.48 -7.21
N TRP A 244 -2.63 28.15 -7.31
CA TRP A 244 -1.47 27.42 -7.83
C TRP A 244 -1.87 26.07 -8.41
N PHE A 245 -1.41 25.77 -9.63
CA PHE A 245 -1.37 24.41 -10.17
C PHE A 245 0.08 23.92 -10.28
N ALA A 246 0.33 22.69 -9.83
CA ALA A 246 1.62 22.01 -9.98
C ALA A 246 1.74 21.33 -11.35
N HIS A 247 2.62 20.35 -11.50
CA HIS A 247 2.48 19.36 -12.58
C HIS A 247 1.27 18.47 -12.29
N GLY A 248 0.69 17.87 -13.33
CA GLY A 248 -0.48 17.02 -13.17
C GLY A 248 -0.77 16.15 -14.38
N ALA A 249 -1.88 15.43 -14.27
CA ALA A 249 -2.46 14.62 -15.33
C ALA A 249 -3.95 14.93 -15.44
N ALA A 250 -4.51 14.75 -16.63
CA ALA A 250 -5.90 15.06 -16.86
C ALA A 250 -6.60 13.97 -17.67
N THR A 251 -7.92 13.87 -17.45
CA THR A 251 -8.85 12.97 -18.14
C THR A 251 -10.19 13.67 -18.34
N THR A 252 -11.09 13.05 -19.10
CA THR A 252 -12.43 13.57 -19.38
C THR A 252 -13.50 12.52 -19.13
N ASP A 253 -14.70 12.99 -18.77
CA ASP A 253 -15.95 12.27 -18.90
C ASP A 253 -16.99 13.22 -19.51
N GLY A 254 -17.47 12.92 -20.72
CA GLY A 254 -18.46 13.74 -21.41
C GLY A 254 -18.04 15.22 -21.58
N ASP A 255 -18.77 16.13 -20.93
CA ASP A 255 -18.47 17.57 -20.91
C ASP A 255 -17.53 17.99 -19.77
N TRP A 256 -17.09 17.05 -18.93
CA TRP A 256 -16.24 17.36 -17.78
C TRP A 256 -14.78 16.99 -18.04
N GLY A 257 -13.89 17.92 -17.71
CA GLY A 257 -12.46 17.69 -17.60
C GLY A 257 -12.05 17.59 -16.14
N TYR A 258 -11.19 16.63 -15.83
CA TYR A 258 -10.66 16.38 -14.49
C TYR A 258 -9.15 16.50 -14.49
N LEU A 259 -8.61 17.32 -13.59
CA LEU A 259 -7.18 17.51 -13.37
C LEU A 259 -6.80 16.89 -12.02
N LEU A 260 -5.93 15.89 -12.03
CA LEU A 260 -5.17 15.49 -10.85
C LEU A 260 -3.86 16.29 -10.82
N GLU A 261 -3.67 17.05 -9.75
CA GLU A 261 -2.40 17.70 -9.44
C GLU A 261 -1.88 17.24 -8.07
N ASN A 262 -0.67 17.69 -7.72
CA ASN A 262 0.07 17.35 -6.51
C ASN A 262 -0.77 17.18 -5.23
N LYS A 263 -1.90 17.86 -5.00
CA LYS A 263 -2.69 17.66 -3.76
C LYS A 263 -4.17 17.32 -3.96
N SER A 264 -4.74 17.52 -5.14
CA SER A 264 -6.19 17.46 -5.31
C SER A 264 -6.60 17.12 -6.73
N ILE A 265 -7.86 16.68 -6.83
CA ILE A 265 -8.58 16.58 -8.10
C ILE A 265 -9.46 17.81 -8.27
N PHE A 266 -9.42 18.40 -9.45
CA PHE A 266 -10.28 19.50 -9.87
C PHE A 266 -11.14 19.10 -11.07
N ALA A 267 -12.34 19.67 -11.17
CA ALA A 267 -13.22 19.57 -12.33
C ALA A 267 -13.41 20.92 -13.02
N VAL A 268 -13.70 20.87 -14.32
CA VAL A 268 -14.07 22.01 -15.15
C VAL A 268 -15.00 21.55 -16.25
N SER A 269 -16.08 22.30 -16.51
CA SER A 269 -16.92 22.06 -17.70
C SER A 269 -16.16 22.51 -18.95
N LEU A 270 -16.10 21.63 -19.95
CA LEU A 270 -15.45 21.87 -21.23
C LEU A 270 -16.28 22.80 -22.13
N SER A 271 -17.60 22.84 -21.96
CA SER A 271 -18.47 23.78 -22.69
C SER A 271 -18.37 25.21 -22.15
N LEU A 272 -18.19 25.39 -20.84
CA LEU A 272 -18.18 26.72 -20.22
C LEU A 272 -16.78 27.24 -19.92
N VAL A 273 -15.89 26.39 -19.40
CA VAL A 273 -14.49 26.70 -19.05
C VAL A 273 -14.35 27.88 -18.06
N THR A 274 -15.45 28.35 -17.47
CA THR A 274 -15.49 29.57 -16.64
C THR A 274 -15.00 29.34 -15.22
N GLN A 275 -15.23 28.16 -14.66
CA GLN A 275 -14.92 27.84 -13.26
C GLN A 275 -14.22 26.48 -13.16
N VAL A 276 -13.18 26.46 -12.33
CA VAL A 276 -12.50 25.23 -11.92
C VAL A 276 -12.87 24.97 -10.48
N GLU A 277 -13.27 23.75 -10.16
CA GLU A 277 -13.78 23.38 -8.84
C GLU A 277 -12.94 22.26 -8.25
N LYS A 278 -12.60 22.37 -6.97
CA LYS A 278 -11.94 21.26 -6.28
C LYS A 278 -13.00 20.21 -5.94
N ILE A 279 -12.77 18.97 -6.36
CA ILE A 279 -13.66 17.85 -6.05
C ILE A 279 -13.24 17.18 -4.74
N THR A 280 -11.95 16.86 -4.62
CA THR A 280 -11.43 16.11 -3.46
C THR A 280 -9.93 16.36 -3.28
N ASP A 281 -9.42 16.15 -2.06
CA ASP A 281 -7.99 15.95 -1.86
C ASP A 281 -7.64 14.50 -2.19
N ARG A 282 -6.45 14.28 -2.75
CA ARG A 282 -5.97 12.91 -2.96
C ARG A 282 -5.53 12.27 -1.64
N PRO A 283 -5.58 10.94 -1.50
CA PRO A 283 -4.90 10.25 -0.41
C PRO A 283 -3.39 10.54 -0.44
N ASP A 284 -2.77 10.67 0.73
CA ASP A 284 -1.32 10.95 0.82
C ASP A 284 -0.48 9.86 0.12
N ALA A 285 -0.93 8.60 0.21
CA ALA A 285 -0.31 7.44 -0.41
C ALA A 285 -0.35 7.49 -1.96
N LEU A 286 -1.29 8.21 -2.57
CA LEU A 286 -1.33 8.39 -4.02
C LEU A 286 -0.36 9.52 -4.38
N GLY A 287 0.85 9.23 -4.88
CA GLY A 287 1.88 10.25 -5.14
C GLY A 287 1.45 11.42 -6.07
N GLY A 288 2.07 12.59 -5.91
CA GLY A 288 1.70 13.82 -6.62
C GLY A 288 1.97 13.84 -8.14
N ASN A 289 2.73 12.85 -8.65
CA ASN A 289 3.04 12.69 -10.07
C ASN A 289 2.24 11.55 -10.72
N ALA A 290 1.12 11.18 -10.09
CA ALA A 290 0.23 10.13 -10.56
C ALA A 290 -0.48 10.51 -11.87
N GLY A 291 -0.90 9.48 -12.59
CA GLY A 291 -1.84 9.59 -13.69
C GLY A 291 -3.28 9.46 -13.23
N ILE A 292 -4.21 9.87 -14.10
CA ILE A 292 -5.65 9.75 -13.89
C ILE A 292 -6.33 9.38 -15.21
N ALA A 293 -7.30 8.47 -15.14
CA ALA A 293 -8.16 8.07 -16.24
C ALA A 293 -9.59 7.86 -15.73
N TYR A 294 -10.60 8.07 -16.57
CA TYR A 294 -12.00 7.83 -16.20
C TYR A 294 -12.43 6.41 -16.58
N HIS A 295 -13.17 5.76 -15.68
CA HIS A 295 -13.78 4.46 -15.86
C HIS A 295 -15.31 4.59 -15.92
N PRO A 296 -15.96 4.37 -17.08
CA PRO A 296 -17.39 4.63 -17.24
C PRO A 296 -18.27 3.61 -16.48
N GLU A 297 -17.91 2.33 -16.47
CA GLU A 297 -18.76 1.27 -15.88
C GLU A 297 -18.90 1.39 -14.36
N THR A 298 -17.86 1.87 -13.68
CA THR A 298 -17.89 2.09 -12.21
C THR A 298 -18.12 3.56 -11.84
N ASP A 299 -18.19 4.46 -12.83
CA ASP A 299 -18.24 5.91 -12.65
C ASP A 299 -17.14 6.46 -11.71
N GLN A 300 -15.89 6.05 -11.99
CA GLN A 300 -14.74 6.41 -11.15
C GLN A 300 -13.65 7.15 -11.92
N LEU A 301 -13.02 8.10 -11.23
CA LEU A 301 -11.69 8.60 -11.60
C LEU A 301 -10.63 7.68 -11.01
N VAL A 302 -9.92 6.97 -11.86
CA VAL A 302 -8.93 5.96 -11.49
C VAL A 302 -7.53 6.53 -11.65
N ALA A 303 -6.80 6.61 -10.56
CA ALA A 303 -5.49 7.23 -10.46
C ALA A 303 -4.41 6.23 -10.03
N TRP A 304 -3.22 6.40 -10.60
CA TRP A 304 -2.10 5.47 -10.39
C TRP A 304 -0.76 6.20 -10.34
N ALA A 305 0.07 5.88 -9.34
CA ALA A 305 1.34 6.57 -9.07
C ALA A 305 2.59 5.77 -9.43
N GLY A 306 2.46 4.61 -10.08
CA GLY A 306 3.61 3.80 -10.48
C GLY A 306 3.93 2.62 -9.56
N ASP A 307 3.00 2.24 -8.68
CA ASP A 307 3.11 1.16 -7.70
C ASP A 307 1.90 0.22 -7.80
N ARG A 308 1.90 -0.91 -7.09
CA ARG A 308 0.79 -1.87 -7.04
C ARG A 308 -0.58 -1.23 -6.77
N LYS A 309 -0.63 -0.16 -5.97
CA LYS A 309 -1.91 0.45 -5.56
C LYS A 309 -2.45 1.36 -6.65
N VAL A 310 -3.68 1.08 -7.06
CA VAL A 310 -4.52 1.97 -7.88
C VAL A 310 -5.62 2.54 -6.99
N PHE A 311 -5.95 3.81 -7.18
CA PHE A 311 -6.93 4.52 -6.37
C PHE A 311 -8.09 4.95 -7.25
N GLY A 312 -9.32 4.56 -6.88
CA GLY A 312 -10.53 5.01 -7.54
C GLY A 312 -11.20 6.10 -6.70
N TYR A 313 -11.72 7.15 -7.34
CA TYR A 313 -12.61 8.11 -6.69
C TYR A 313 -13.96 8.06 -7.38
N GLY A 314 -15.01 7.64 -6.66
CA GLY A 314 -16.36 7.57 -7.20
C GLY A 314 -16.96 8.95 -7.37
N LEU A 315 -17.31 9.33 -8.59
CA LEU A 315 -17.88 10.66 -8.88
C LEU A 315 -19.26 10.85 -8.24
N GLN A 316 -20.06 9.79 -8.20
CA GLN A 316 -21.36 9.78 -7.52
C GLN A 316 -21.26 9.59 -6.01
N SER A 317 -20.46 8.64 -5.55
CA SER A 317 -20.36 8.32 -4.11
C SER A 317 -19.58 9.37 -3.33
N GLY A 318 -18.61 10.03 -3.96
CA GLY A 318 -17.66 10.92 -3.28
C GLY A 318 -16.64 10.19 -2.42
N GLU A 319 -16.52 8.86 -2.58
CA GLU A 319 -15.66 7.99 -1.77
C GLU A 319 -14.41 7.57 -2.53
N TRP A 320 -13.34 7.30 -1.78
CA TRP A 320 -12.11 6.71 -2.29
C TRP A 320 -12.11 5.19 -2.14
N TYR A 321 -11.72 4.51 -3.21
CA TYR A 321 -11.52 3.07 -3.32
C TYR A 321 -10.04 2.80 -3.56
N VAL A 322 -9.54 1.69 -3.03
CA VAL A 322 -8.20 1.21 -3.32
C VAL A 322 -8.32 -0.13 -4.02
N TYR A 323 -7.52 -0.32 -5.04
CA TYR A 323 -7.39 -1.57 -5.76
C TYR A 323 -5.94 -2.02 -5.66
N ALA A 324 -5.76 -3.21 -5.11
CA ALA A 324 -4.46 -3.82 -4.93
C ALA A 324 -4.67 -5.32 -4.73
N ASP A 325 -3.81 -6.11 -5.34
CA ASP A 325 -3.75 -7.55 -5.15
C ASP A 325 -2.36 -7.98 -4.65
N ASN A 326 -2.15 -9.29 -4.58
CA ASN A 326 -0.88 -9.90 -4.20
C ASN A 326 -0.15 -10.50 -5.42
N GLY A 327 -0.55 -10.13 -6.65
CA GLY A 327 0.06 -10.62 -7.87
C GLY A 327 1.32 -9.86 -8.26
N SER A 328 1.92 -10.24 -9.40
CA SER A 328 3.00 -9.46 -10.01
C SER A 328 2.46 -8.10 -10.44
N ALA A 329 3.06 -7.03 -9.96
CA ALA A 329 2.60 -5.66 -10.19
C ALA A 329 3.77 -4.72 -10.46
N PRO A 330 3.51 -3.51 -10.99
CA PRO A 330 4.48 -2.43 -11.02
C PRO A 330 5.08 -2.11 -9.65
N GLU A 331 6.39 -1.89 -9.60
CA GLU A 331 7.09 -1.47 -8.38
C GLU A 331 7.88 -0.18 -8.65
N SER A 332 7.66 0.84 -7.82
CA SER A 332 8.53 2.02 -7.71
C SER A 332 8.73 2.84 -8.99
N MET A 333 7.80 2.81 -9.95
CA MET A 333 7.82 3.72 -11.09
C MET A 333 7.54 5.15 -10.63
N ARG A 334 8.05 6.12 -11.39
CA ARG A 334 7.94 7.54 -11.05
C ARG A 334 7.41 8.33 -12.25
N ASN A 335 6.91 9.52 -11.97
CA ASN A 335 6.55 10.49 -13.02
C ASN A 335 5.53 9.95 -14.03
N ILE A 336 4.44 9.31 -13.57
CA ILE A 336 3.44 8.68 -14.45
C ILE A 336 2.71 9.71 -15.31
N PHE A 337 2.14 10.75 -14.70
CA PHE A 337 1.37 11.79 -15.40
C PHE A 337 0.36 11.20 -16.42
N SER A 338 0.38 11.62 -17.68
CA SER A 338 -0.53 11.09 -18.70
C SER A 338 -0.22 9.68 -19.19
N LYS A 339 0.81 9.00 -18.67
CA LYS A 339 1.15 7.59 -19.00
C LYS A 339 0.22 6.56 -18.34
N TRP A 340 -0.99 6.97 -17.97
CA TRP A 340 -2.06 6.11 -17.44
C TRP A 340 -3.34 6.40 -18.23
N ARG A 341 -3.84 5.41 -18.95
CA ARG A 341 -4.98 5.54 -19.88
C ARG A 341 -5.90 4.34 -19.82
N TYR A 342 -7.20 4.55 -19.93
CA TYR A 342 -8.19 3.48 -20.05
C TYR A 342 -8.40 3.10 -21.52
N ILE A 343 -8.56 1.81 -21.80
CA ILE A 343 -8.82 1.22 -23.12
C ILE A 343 -10.22 0.57 -23.08
N PRO A 344 -11.28 1.30 -23.43
CA PRO A 344 -12.66 0.82 -23.26
C PRO A 344 -12.98 -0.51 -23.96
N PRO A 345 -12.55 -0.77 -25.21
CA PRO A 345 -12.89 -2.03 -25.88
C PRO A 345 -12.34 -3.29 -25.21
N LEU A 346 -11.32 -3.17 -24.35
CA LEU A 346 -10.66 -4.28 -23.67
C LEU A 346 -10.90 -4.28 -22.16
N ASP A 347 -11.60 -3.27 -21.66
CA ASP A 347 -11.83 -3.00 -20.24
C ASP A 347 -10.56 -3.17 -19.38
N VAL A 348 -9.51 -2.45 -19.79
CA VAL A 348 -8.23 -2.40 -19.09
C VAL A 348 -7.65 -0.99 -19.12
N PHE A 349 -6.86 -0.67 -18.12
CA PHE A 349 -5.96 0.47 -18.14
C PHE A 349 -4.60 0.03 -18.66
N ILE A 350 -3.90 0.94 -19.32
CA ILE A 350 -2.49 0.80 -19.67
C ILE A 350 -1.68 1.86 -18.93
N GLY A 351 -0.62 1.40 -18.28
CA GLY A 351 0.33 2.18 -17.52
C GLY A 351 1.74 2.01 -18.07
N VAL A 352 2.46 3.12 -18.26
CA VAL A 352 3.86 3.10 -18.70
C VAL A 352 4.73 3.86 -17.72
N GLY A 353 5.72 3.18 -17.13
CA GLY A 353 6.78 3.82 -16.35
C GLY A 353 7.92 4.28 -17.25
N ASP A 354 8.47 3.32 -17.99
CA ASP A 354 9.49 3.49 -19.02
C ASP A 354 9.27 2.46 -20.14
N ALA A 355 10.16 2.45 -21.14
CA ALA A 355 10.06 1.58 -22.30
C ALA A 355 9.96 0.08 -22.01
N ASN A 356 10.50 -0.39 -20.88
CA ASN A 356 10.50 -1.80 -20.46
C ASN A 356 9.41 -2.09 -19.41
N ASN A 357 8.67 -1.05 -19.01
CA ASN A 357 7.73 -1.06 -17.91
C ASN A 357 6.34 -0.65 -18.42
N VAL A 358 5.78 -1.49 -19.28
CA VAL A 358 4.41 -1.39 -19.81
C VAL A 358 3.54 -2.41 -19.11
N TRP A 359 2.44 -1.94 -18.52
CA TRP A 359 1.55 -2.76 -17.70
C TRP A 359 0.09 -2.51 -18.03
N LEU A 360 -0.69 -3.57 -18.02
CA LEU A 360 -2.14 -3.53 -18.04
C LEU A 360 -2.68 -3.69 -16.63
N PHE A 361 -3.83 -3.06 -16.38
CA PHE A 361 -4.56 -3.21 -15.14
C PHE A 361 -6.05 -3.36 -15.39
N ARG A 362 -6.71 -4.28 -14.70
CA ARG A 362 -8.17 -4.42 -14.71
C ARG A 362 -8.73 -4.14 -13.32
N LEU A 363 -9.78 -3.34 -13.25
CA LEU A 363 -10.47 -3.11 -11.99
C LEU A 363 -11.12 -4.43 -11.52
N GLY A 364 -10.82 -4.79 -10.28
CA GLY A 364 -11.40 -5.92 -9.56
C GLY A 364 -12.19 -5.42 -8.37
N GLU A 365 -12.16 -6.19 -7.27
CA GLU A 365 -12.80 -5.78 -6.02
C GLU A 365 -11.96 -4.72 -5.29
N ALA A 366 -12.62 -3.66 -4.82
CA ALA A 366 -11.94 -2.64 -4.02
C ALA A 366 -11.62 -3.17 -2.61
N VAL A 367 -10.42 -2.87 -2.13
CA VAL A 367 -9.95 -3.20 -0.77
C VAL A 367 -10.06 -1.97 0.15
N ASP A 368 -10.19 -2.21 1.46
CA ASP A 368 -10.34 -1.12 2.46
C ASP A 368 -9.05 -0.27 2.56
N PRO A 369 -9.09 1.05 2.30
CA PRO A 369 -7.94 1.97 2.45
C PRO A 369 -7.40 2.09 3.88
N ARG A 370 -8.21 1.74 4.90
CA ARG A 370 -7.85 1.74 6.33
C ARG A 370 -7.44 0.37 6.85
N ALA A 371 -7.65 -0.70 6.07
CA ALA A 371 -6.97 -1.96 6.31
C ALA A 371 -5.48 -1.69 6.08
N GLN A 372 -4.79 -1.32 7.17
CA GLN A 372 -3.36 -1.07 7.18
C GLN A 372 -2.63 -2.35 6.75
N LEU A 373 -2.35 -2.45 5.45
CA LEU A 373 -1.13 -3.08 5.00
C LEU A 373 0.00 -2.15 5.47
N GLY A 374 0.46 -2.36 6.71
CA GLY A 374 1.50 -1.56 7.33
C GLY A 374 2.79 -1.54 6.50
N GLU A 375 3.63 -0.53 6.75
CA GLU A 375 5.00 -0.49 6.22
C GLU A 375 5.77 -1.73 6.69
N TYR A 376 6.02 -2.64 5.76
CA TYR A 376 6.84 -3.81 6.01
C TYR A 376 7.85 -3.97 4.88
N GLU A 377 9.10 -3.57 5.16
CA GLU A 377 10.25 -4.05 4.41
C GLU A 377 10.58 -5.49 4.83
N CYS A 378 10.26 -6.39 3.91
CA CYS A 378 10.24 -7.86 3.89
C CYS A 378 8.92 -8.53 4.31
N SER A 379 8.08 -8.81 3.30
CA SER A 379 6.98 -9.76 3.36
C SER A 379 7.24 -10.95 2.43
N ASP A 380 6.90 -12.17 2.84
CA ASP A 380 6.92 -13.41 2.02
C ASP A 380 5.88 -13.40 0.86
N LEU A 381 5.70 -12.25 0.21
CA LEU A 381 4.89 -12.01 -0.97
C LEU A 381 5.64 -11.08 -1.94
N VAL A 382 6.89 -11.41 -2.26
CA VAL A 382 7.55 -10.93 -3.49
C VAL A 382 7.91 -12.16 -4.33
N PRO A 383 7.25 -12.40 -5.47
CA PRO A 383 7.78 -13.31 -6.47
C PRO A 383 9.12 -12.74 -7.00
N GLY A 384 10.24 -13.34 -6.60
CA GLY A 384 11.56 -13.05 -7.19
C GLY A 384 12.62 -12.38 -6.30
N ALA A 385 12.33 -12.10 -5.03
CA ALA A 385 13.37 -11.74 -4.04
C ALA A 385 13.11 -12.48 -2.72
N GLU A 386 14.02 -13.36 -2.32
CA GLU A 386 13.93 -14.10 -1.06
C GLU A 386 14.14 -13.16 0.12
N CYS A 387 13.18 -13.09 1.05
CA CYS A 387 13.51 -12.63 2.40
C CYS A 387 14.61 -13.55 2.96
N PRO A 388 15.61 -13.02 3.69
CA PRO A 388 16.56 -13.86 4.39
C PRO A 388 15.77 -14.87 5.23
N SER A 389 16.04 -16.16 5.06
CA SER A 389 15.32 -17.20 5.79
C SER A 389 15.40 -16.89 7.29
N LEU A 390 14.26 -16.69 7.95
CA LEU A 390 14.20 -16.41 9.39
C LEU A 390 14.93 -17.52 10.16
N GLN A 391 14.74 -18.77 9.72
CA GLN A 391 15.46 -19.92 10.27
C GLN A 391 16.98 -19.84 10.04
N GLN A 392 17.41 -19.40 8.85
CA GLN A 392 18.84 -19.24 8.53
C GLN A 392 19.47 -18.08 9.32
N ALA A 393 18.79 -16.94 9.43
CA ALA A 393 19.25 -15.80 10.22
C ALA A 393 19.50 -16.21 11.67
N LEU A 394 18.59 -17.02 12.23
CA LEU A 394 18.69 -17.53 13.60
C LEU A 394 19.64 -18.73 13.75
N SER A 395 20.04 -19.38 12.65
CA SER A 395 20.97 -20.53 12.69
C SER A 395 22.40 -20.14 13.08
N GLN A 396 22.75 -18.86 12.96
CA GLN A 396 24.09 -18.38 13.32
C GLN A 396 24.30 -18.23 14.83
N GLY A 397 23.21 -18.08 15.62
CA GLY A 397 23.30 -17.87 17.08
C GLY A 397 23.75 -16.46 17.47
N ASP A 398 23.80 -16.19 18.77
CA ASP A 398 24.08 -14.88 19.38
C ASP A 398 22.97 -13.85 19.22
N THR A 399 23.27 -12.64 18.72
CA THR A 399 22.30 -11.55 18.59
C THR A 399 21.97 -11.32 17.12
N VAL A 400 20.72 -11.58 16.76
CA VAL A 400 20.18 -11.42 15.40
C VAL A 400 19.29 -10.18 15.38
N LYS A 401 19.60 -9.22 14.51
CA LYS A 401 18.72 -8.08 14.23
C LYS A 401 17.92 -8.41 12.97
N LEU A 402 16.60 -8.39 13.08
CA LEU A 402 15.72 -8.53 11.94
C LEU A 402 15.62 -7.18 11.22
N GLU A 403 15.57 -7.24 9.89
CA GLU A 403 15.00 -6.15 9.11
C GLU A 403 13.53 -5.99 9.47
N LYS A 404 12.92 -4.81 9.22
CA LYS A 404 11.56 -4.41 9.63
C LYS A 404 10.49 -5.41 9.11
N GLY A 405 9.50 -5.14 8.27
CA GLY A 405 8.84 -6.30 7.60
C GLY A 405 7.80 -7.18 8.34
N VAL A 406 7.14 -8.03 7.55
CA VAL A 406 6.20 -9.11 7.94
C VAL A 406 6.75 -10.46 7.51
N TYR A 407 7.24 -11.23 8.45
CA TYR A 407 7.67 -12.61 8.24
C TYR A 407 6.46 -13.53 8.40
N ARG A 408 5.99 -14.13 7.30
CA ARG A 408 5.17 -15.34 7.29
C ARG A 408 6.05 -16.60 7.26
N GLN A 409 7.14 -16.53 7.99
CA GLN A 409 8.03 -17.64 8.30
C GLN A 409 7.94 -17.95 9.79
N CYS A 410 8.43 -19.12 10.14
CA CYS A 410 8.60 -19.54 11.52
C CYS A 410 10.04 -19.98 11.72
N ALA A 411 10.47 -20.11 12.97
CA ALA A 411 11.80 -20.62 13.27
C ALA A 411 11.86 -21.47 14.53
N VAL A 412 12.85 -22.35 14.54
CA VAL A 412 13.25 -23.16 15.67
C VAL A 412 14.60 -22.66 16.17
N ILE A 413 14.65 -22.25 17.44
CA ILE A 413 15.85 -21.77 18.13
C ILE A 413 16.46 -22.96 18.86
N GLN A 414 17.61 -23.45 18.36
CA GLN A 414 18.30 -24.63 18.90
C GLN A 414 19.48 -24.28 19.82
N GLN A 415 19.91 -23.02 19.84
CA GLN A 415 21.05 -22.52 20.62
C GLN A 415 20.74 -21.13 21.19
N PRO A 416 21.45 -20.68 22.24
CA PRO A 416 21.20 -19.38 22.86
C PRO A 416 21.14 -18.24 21.85
N THR A 417 20.02 -17.51 21.81
CA THR A 417 19.79 -16.47 20.78
C THR A 417 19.02 -15.27 21.31
N THR A 418 19.47 -14.06 21.01
CA THR A 418 18.74 -12.80 21.18
C THR A 418 18.25 -12.29 19.81
N VAL A 419 16.95 -12.17 19.63
CA VAL A 419 16.31 -11.63 18.43
C VAL A 419 15.86 -10.19 18.72
N ILE A 420 16.40 -9.24 17.98
CA ILE A 420 16.00 -7.83 18.01
C ILE A 420 15.16 -7.58 16.75
N GLY A 421 13.87 -7.35 16.94
CA GLY A 421 12.88 -7.29 15.89
C GLY A 421 12.89 -6.04 15.04
N ASN A 422 13.34 -4.90 15.58
CA ASN A 422 13.31 -3.62 14.87
C ASN A 422 11.91 -3.25 14.31
N GLY A 423 10.84 -3.63 15.03
CA GLY A 423 9.45 -3.44 14.58
C GLY A 423 8.94 -4.50 13.62
N ALA A 424 9.69 -5.58 13.37
CA ALA A 424 9.25 -6.72 12.57
C ALA A 424 7.98 -7.36 13.11
N ARG A 425 7.19 -7.95 12.19
CA ARG A 425 6.00 -8.72 12.50
C ARG A 425 6.15 -10.15 12.04
N ILE A 426 5.78 -11.09 12.88
CA ILE A 426 5.76 -12.51 12.56
C ILE A 426 4.29 -12.92 12.50
N GLU A 427 3.81 -13.39 11.34
CA GLU A 427 2.38 -13.59 11.12
C GLU A 427 2.07 -14.97 10.55
N HIS A 428 1.01 -15.58 11.08
CA HIS A 428 0.37 -16.82 10.58
C HIS A 428 1.21 -18.10 10.66
N ALA A 429 2.43 -18.10 10.12
CA ALA A 429 3.25 -19.30 9.98
C ALA A 429 3.60 -19.93 11.34
N VAL A 430 3.68 -21.26 11.35
CA VAL A 430 3.99 -22.05 12.53
C VAL A 430 4.96 -23.17 12.19
N CYS A 431 5.96 -23.32 13.05
CA CYS A 431 6.95 -24.39 12.94
C CYS A 431 6.48 -25.59 13.75
N GLN A 432 6.72 -26.78 13.21
CA GLN A 432 6.38 -28.07 13.82
C GLN A 432 4.89 -28.21 14.18
N GLY A 433 4.00 -27.44 13.52
CA GLY A 433 2.58 -27.37 13.88
C GLY A 433 2.33 -26.81 15.28
N LYS A 434 3.24 -25.96 15.81
CA LYS A 434 3.21 -25.47 17.20
C LYS A 434 3.09 -23.95 17.30
N ALA A 435 4.07 -23.20 16.78
CA ALA A 435 4.22 -21.77 17.06
C ALA A 435 5.11 -21.06 16.03
N ALA A 436 5.08 -19.72 16.03
CA ALA A 436 5.98 -18.90 15.22
C ALA A 436 7.46 -19.13 15.59
N PHE A 437 7.76 -19.11 16.88
CA PHE A 437 9.05 -19.49 17.44
C PHE A 437 8.92 -20.76 18.29
N VAL A 438 9.76 -21.75 18.03
CA VAL A 438 9.91 -22.93 18.89
C VAL A 438 11.29 -22.90 19.54
N THR A 439 11.38 -22.75 20.85
CA THR A 439 12.67 -22.58 21.55
C THR A 439 13.10 -23.86 22.28
N ASN A 440 14.32 -24.32 21.98
CA ASN A 440 14.97 -25.47 22.61
C ASN A 440 16.27 -25.08 23.35
N ALA A 441 16.53 -23.79 23.48
CA ALA A 441 17.65 -23.18 24.19
C ALA A 441 17.22 -21.79 24.72
N ASP A 442 18.10 -21.13 25.47
CA ASP A 442 17.84 -19.78 25.99
C ASP A 442 17.52 -18.79 24.86
N ALA A 443 16.46 -18.01 25.01
CA ALA A 443 16.02 -17.09 23.98
C ALA A 443 15.59 -15.74 24.57
N THR A 444 15.93 -14.66 23.87
CA THR A 444 15.38 -13.33 24.13
C THR A 444 14.75 -12.79 22.86
N LEU A 445 13.49 -12.38 22.91
CA LEU A 445 12.81 -11.70 21.81
C LEU A 445 12.55 -10.25 22.21
N ARG A 446 12.96 -9.30 21.36
CA ARG A 446 12.82 -7.86 21.59
C ARG A 446 12.17 -7.14 20.42
N ASP A 447 11.39 -6.10 20.71
CA ASP A 447 10.92 -5.10 19.75
C ASP A 447 10.29 -5.70 18.46
N LEU A 448 9.43 -6.70 18.61
CA LEU A 448 8.69 -7.33 17.51
C LEU A 448 7.22 -7.56 17.86
N THR A 449 6.41 -7.82 16.83
CA THR A 449 5.02 -8.28 16.99
C THR A 449 4.85 -9.72 16.49
N CYS A 450 4.10 -10.54 17.22
CA CYS A 450 3.54 -11.79 16.72
C CYS A 450 2.03 -11.62 16.50
N ALA A 451 1.50 -12.08 15.37
CA ALA A 451 0.08 -11.97 15.07
C ALA A 451 -0.54 -13.22 14.43
N GLU A 452 -1.77 -13.53 14.86
CA GLU A 452 -2.65 -14.48 14.18
C GLU A 452 -2.08 -15.90 13.94
N HIS A 453 -1.32 -16.45 14.89
CA HIS A 453 -0.83 -17.82 14.81
C HIS A 453 -1.93 -18.80 15.24
N ARG A 454 -2.42 -19.57 14.26
CA ARG A 454 -3.54 -20.51 14.42
C ARG A 454 -3.15 -21.89 13.91
N ILE A 455 -3.53 -22.94 14.63
CA ILE A 455 -3.38 -24.34 14.20
C ILE A 455 -4.69 -25.08 14.42
N GLY A 456 -4.90 -26.17 13.69
CA GLY A 456 -6.16 -26.95 13.75
C GLY A 456 -6.49 -27.50 15.15
N SER A 457 -5.49 -27.71 16.01
CA SER A 457 -5.72 -28.14 17.39
C SER A 457 -6.21 -27.03 18.35
N GLY A 458 -6.28 -25.78 17.90
CA GLY A 458 -6.66 -24.65 18.73
C GLY A 458 -5.54 -24.06 19.60
N ASN A 459 -4.27 -24.46 19.41
CA ASN A 459 -3.15 -24.08 20.29
C ASN A 459 -1.93 -23.47 19.58
N GLY A 460 -2.15 -22.74 18.49
CA GLY A 460 -1.08 -21.99 17.82
C GLY A 460 -0.56 -20.90 18.74
N ALA A 461 0.75 -20.69 18.80
CA ALA A 461 1.34 -19.68 19.69
C ALA A 461 2.31 -18.75 18.95
N CYS A 462 2.59 -17.58 19.52
CA CYS A 462 3.78 -16.83 19.14
C CYS A 462 5.03 -17.63 19.52
N VAL A 463 5.11 -18.09 20.78
CA VAL A 463 6.26 -18.89 21.26
C VAL A 463 5.81 -20.20 21.88
N ARG A 464 6.41 -21.31 21.42
CA ARG A 464 6.41 -22.60 22.10
C ARG A 464 7.76 -22.81 22.77
N GLN A 465 7.82 -22.55 24.07
CA GLN A 465 9.04 -22.75 24.87
C GLN A 465 9.14 -24.22 25.29
N GLN A 466 10.08 -24.97 24.72
CA GLN A 466 10.26 -26.38 25.04
C GLN A 466 11.37 -26.59 26.08
N ARG A 467 12.44 -25.79 26.01
CA ARG A 467 13.60 -25.81 26.91
C ARG A 467 14.22 -24.42 27.01
N GLY A 468 15.12 -24.25 27.98
CA GLY A 468 15.87 -23.01 28.20
C GLY A 468 15.01 -21.89 28.78
N GLU A 469 15.69 -20.79 29.13
CA GLU A 469 15.09 -19.57 29.64
C GLU A 469 14.51 -18.72 28.49
N LEU A 470 13.38 -18.04 28.70
CA LEU A 470 12.78 -17.15 27.69
C LEU A 470 12.56 -15.75 28.27
N THR A 471 13.04 -14.73 27.56
CA THR A 471 12.73 -13.32 27.83
C THR A 471 11.99 -12.68 26.67
N LEU A 472 10.83 -12.06 26.93
CA LEU A 472 10.13 -11.16 26.02
C LEU A 472 10.27 -9.73 26.53
N ASP A 473 10.74 -8.80 25.69
CA ASP A 473 10.95 -7.40 26.06
C ASP A 473 10.53 -6.44 24.94
N GLY A 474 9.52 -5.61 25.17
CA GLY A 474 9.00 -4.74 24.10
C GLY A 474 8.23 -5.50 23.01
N VAL A 475 7.66 -6.66 23.35
CA VAL A 475 6.98 -7.54 22.38
C VAL A 475 5.47 -7.34 22.43
N ALA A 476 4.84 -7.30 21.25
CA ALA A 476 3.39 -7.33 21.12
C ALA A 476 2.92 -8.70 20.61
N ILE A 477 1.91 -9.31 21.23
CA ILE A 477 1.27 -10.54 20.74
C ILE A 477 -0.22 -10.32 20.61
N VAL A 478 -0.73 -10.43 19.38
CA VAL A 478 -2.11 -10.03 19.05
C VAL A 478 -2.84 -11.15 18.32
N GLY A 479 -4.04 -11.51 18.79
CA GLY A 479 -4.98 -12.35 18.05
C GLY A 479 -4.57 -13.81 17.80
N SER A 480 -3.41 -14.24 18.32
CA SER A 480 -2.98 -15.64 18.27
C SER A 480 -3.79 -16.51 19.23
N GLN A 481 -3.80 -17.83 19.00
CA GLN A 481 -4.53 -18.73 19.90
C GLN A 481 -3.92 -18.73 21.31
N ASN A 482 -2.59 -18.83 21.41
CA ASN A 482 -1.80 -18.58 22.63
C ASN A 482 -0.78 -17.46 22.39
N GLY A 483 -0.38 -16.77 23.45
CA GLY A 483 0.81 -15.92 23.41
C GLY A 483 2.07 -16.75 23.55
N VAL A 484 2.32 -17.23 24.76
CA VAL A 484 3.39 -18.18 25.06
C VAL A 484 2.78 -19.48 25.58
N LEU A 485 3.29 -20.61 25.11
CA LEU A 485 2.96 -21.91 25.66
C LEU A 485 4.25 -22.67 25.98
N ALA A 486 4.61 -22.68 27.27
CA ALA A 486 5.79 -23.34 27.79
C ALA A 486 5.48 -24.75 28.30
N GLY A 487 6.31 -25.72 27.91
CA GLY A 487 6.20 -27.10 28.36
C GLY A 487 6.75 -27.32 29.79
N PRO A 488 6.62 -28.54 30.34
CA PRO A 488 7.14 -28.88 31.67
C PRO A 488 8.67 -28.80 31.77
N ASP A 489 9.38 -29.02 30.66
CA ASP A 489 10.85 -28.96 30.60
C ASP A 489 11.39 -27.54 30.33
N ALA A 490 10.53 -26.52 30.33
CA ALA A 490 10.92 -25.13 30.12
C ALA A 490 11.67 -24.57 31.34
N GLY A 491 12.69 -23.74 31.09
CA GLY A 491 13.28 -22.86 32.10
C GLY A 491 12.37 -21.68 32.43
N SER A 492 12.86 -20.70 33.18
CA SER A 492 12.08 -19.53 33.59
C SER A 492 11.62 -18.68 32.41
N LEU A 493 10.54 -17.93 32.63
CA LEU A 493 9.93 -17.04 31.66
C LEU A 493 9.85 -15.63 32.22
N THR A 494 10.45 -14.67 31.52
CA THR A 494 10.35 -13.24 31.83
C THR A 494 9.62 -12.52 30.70
N VAL A 495 8.62 -11.72 31.04
CA VAL A 495 7.87 -10.85 30.12
C VAL A 495 7.93 -9.43 30.67
N ARG A 496 8.51 -8.51 29.92
CA ARG A 496 8.61 -7.11 30.34
C ARG A 496 8.30 -6.13 29.22
N ASN A 497 7.81 -4.94 29.56
CA ASN A 497 7.51 -3.88 28.59
C ASN A 497 6.63 -4.34 27.41
N SER A 498 5.75 -5.32 27.62
CA SER A 498 5.10 -6.07 26.52
C SER A 498 3.57 -5.97 26.57
N GLU A 499 2.92 -6.20 25.42
CA GLU A 499 1.45 -6.22 25.28
C GLU A 499 0.97 -7.57 24.73
N LEU A 500 0.06 -8.23 25.43
CA LEU A 500 -0.61 -9.44 24.96
C LEU A 500 -2.12 -9.17 24.90
N ARG A 501 -2.71 -9.20 23.71
CA ARG A 501 -4.11 -8.79 23.51
C ARG A 501 -4.89 -9.73 22.61
N GLY A 502 -6.14 -10.00 22.97
CA GLY A 502 -7.06 -10.69 22.06
C GLY A 502 -6.73 -12.16 21.88
N LEU A 503 -6.13 -12.81 22.89
CA LEU A 503 -5.61 -14.18 22.81
C LEU A 503 -6.62 -15.19 23.34
N GLY A 504 -6.79 -16.30 22.61
CA GLY A 504 -7.74 -17.37 22.96
C GLY A 504 -7.90 -18.39 21.83
N GLY A 505 -8.25 -19.61 22.20
CA GLY A 505 -8.32 -20.76 21.29
C GLY A 505 -9.66 -20.86 20.59
N ASP A 506 -9.77 -21.61 19.51
CA ASP A 506 -11.06 -21.75 18.82
C ASP A 506 -12.05 -22.58 19.65
N CYS A 507 -13.12 -21.93 20.12
CA CYS A 507 -14.20 -22.56 20.88
C CYS A 507 -14.95 -23.64 20.11
N SER A 508 -14.92 -23.63 18.77
CA SER A 508 -15.48 -24.72 17.94
C SER A 508 -14.66 -26.01 18.03
N VAL A 509 -13.38 -25.91 18.40
CA VAL A 509 -12.51 -27.07 18.66
C VAL A 509 -12.62 -27.49 20.12
N LYS A 510 -12.27 -26.58 21.04
CA LYS A 510 -12.39 -26.76 22.50
C LYS A 510 -12.12 -25.46 23.24
N CYS A 511 -13.15 -24.88 23.88
CA CYS A 511 -13.02 -23.68 24.70
C CYS A 511 -12.03 -23.84 25.86
N GLY A 512 -11.41 -22.73 26.28
CA GLY A 512 -10.57 -22.64 27.48
C GLY A 512 -9.24 -23.38 27.43
N ARG A 513 -8.82 -23.86 26.25
CA ARG A 513 -7.57 -24.63 26.10
C ARG A 513 -6.34 -23.76 25.87
N ALA A 514 -6.53 -22.58 25.31
CA ALA A 514 -5.46 -21.65 24.97
C ALA A 514 -5.54 -20.40 25.84
N HIS A 515 -4.38 -19.83 26.15
CA HIS A 515 -4.21 -18.81 27.17
C HIS A 515 -3.35 -17.68 26.63
N GLY A 516 -3.44 -16.50 27.27
CA GLY A 516 -2.50 -15.41 26.98
C GLY A 516 -1.07 -15.87 27.21
N LEU A 517 -0.81 -16.39 28.41
CA LEU A 517 0.44 -17.03 28.78
C LEU A 517 0.15 -18.34 29.51
N TYR A 518 0.61 -19.45 28.95
CA TYR A 518 0.63 -20.76 29.60
C TYR A 518 2.06 -21.13 29.96
N TYR A 519 2.35 -21.25 31.26
CA TYR A 519 3.63 -21.67 31.77
C TYR A 519 3.53 -23.04 32.45
N GLY A 520 4.06 -24.07 31.79
CA GLY A 520 4.07 -25.46 32.24
C GLY A 520 5.24 -25.85 33.13
N GLY A 521 6.30 -25.03 33.18
CA GLY A 521 7.55 -25.33 33.87
C GLY A 521 7.49 -25.10 35.38
N SER A 522 8.54 -25.54 36.09
CA SER A 522 8.68 -25.37 37.54
C SER A 522 9.62 -24.23 37.95
N GLY A 523 10.21 -23.50 37.00
CA GLY A 523 11.03 -22.31 37.25
C GLY A 523 10.22 -21.09 37.68
N ASP A 524 10.79 -19.90 37.49
CA ASP A 524 10.13 -18.64 37.81
C ASP A 524 9.36 -18.07 36.60
N LEU A 525 8.21 -17.43 36.84
CA LEU A 525 7.49 -16.61 35.86
C LEU A 525 7.48 -15.17 36.34
N VAL A 526 8.07 -14.25 35.57
CA VAL A 526 8.10 -12.83 35.89
C VAL A 526 7.40 -12.03 34.81
N ILE A 527 6.45 -11.18 35.20
CA ILE A 527 5.73 -10.25 34.32
C ILE A 527 5.88 -8.85 34.90
N SER A 528 6.55 -7.93 34.19
CA SER A 528 6.78 -6.57 34.67
C SER A 528 6.47 -5.49 33.64
N ASN A 529 5.95 -4.33 34.06
CA ASN A 529 5.64 -3.21 33.17
C ASN A 529 4.90 -3.62 31.87
N SER A 530 3.92 -4.51 31.97
CA SER A 530 3.29 -5.15 30.80
C SER A 530 1.76 -5.09 30.87
N ARG A 531 1.09 -5.27 29.74
CA ARG A 531 -0.37 -5.31 29.64
C ARG A 531 -0.85 -6.62 29.04
N LEU A 532 -1.75 -7.31 29.73
CA LEU A 532 -2.45 -8.49 29.24
C LEU A 532 -3.95 -8.18 29.23
N SER A 533 -4.60 -8.24 28.06
CA SER A 533 -6.01 -7.81 27.97
C SER A 533 -6.85 -8.54 26.93
N GLU A 534 -8.17 -8.42 27.08
CA GLU A 534 -9.17 -8.93 26.14
C GLU A 534 -8.97 -10.41 25.79
N PRO A 535 -8.93 -11.32 26.78
CA PRO A 535 -8.84 -12.75 26.48
C PRO A 535 -10.05 -13.20 25.66
N LYS A 536 -9.91 -14.24 24.86
CA LYS A 536 -10.99 -14.82 24.06
C LYS A 536 -11.25 -16.26 24.48
N ASP A 537 -12.46 -16.73 24.17
CA ASP A 537 -12.81 -18.15 24.17
C ASP A 537 -12.51 -18.88 25.48
N GLN A 538 -12.80 -18.23 26.61
CA GLN A 538 -12.59 -18.70 27.98
C GLN A 538 -11.12 -18.93 28.36
N GLY A 539 -10.18 -18.35 27.62
CA GLY A 539 -8.76 -18.36 27.97
C GLY A 539 -8.48 -17.60 29.26
N HIS A 540 -7.51 -18.09 30.03
CA HIS A 540 -6.89 -17.32 31.12
C HIS A 540 -5.88 -16.31 30.56
N LEU A 541 -5.76 -15.13 31.17
CA LEU A 541 -4.65 -14.21 30.83
C LEU A 541 -3.30 -14.85 31.18
N VAL A 542 -3.20 -15.44 32.37
CA VAL A 542 -2.02 -16.20 32.83
C VAL A 542 -2.47 -17.52 33.43
N LYS A 543 -1.90 -18.63 32.95
CA LYS A 543 -2.02 -19.96 33.57
C LYS A 543 -0.61 -20.48 33.83
N THR A 544 -0.28 -20.74 35.09
CA THR A 544 1.10 -20.99 35.52
C THR A 544 1.21 -22.14 36.52
N GLY A 545 2.20 -23.00 36.31
CA GLY A 545 2.62 -24.05 37.24
C GLY A 545 3.92 -23.72 37.97
N ALA A 546 4.41 -22.48 37.83
CA ALA A 546 5.71 -22.03 38.34
C ALA A 546 5.85 -22.24 39.85
N ARG A 547 7.09 -22.46 40.30
CA ARG A 547 7.42 -22.38 41.73
C ARG A 547 7.22 -20.95 42.26
N ARG A 548 7.50 -19.95 41.42
CA ARG A 548 7.30 -18.53 41.74
C ARG A 548 6.74 -17.79 40.54
N THR A 549 5.62 -17.10 40.73
CA THR A 549 5.04 -16.15 39.76
C THR A 549 5.08 -14.75 40.35
N LEU A 550 5.82 -13.84 39.74
CA LEU A 550 5.88 -12.42 40.08
C LEU A 550 5.22 -11.60 38.98
N ILE A 551 4.20 -10.82 39.32
CA ILE A 551 3.55 -9.84 38.46
C ILE A 551 3.73 -8.47 39.10
N GLU A 552 4.34 -7.53 38.38
CA GLU A 552 4.64 -6.22 38.93
C GLU A 552 4.43 -5.08 37.95
N ASP A 553 4.01 -3.92 38.46
CA ASP A 553 3.82 -2.68 37.69
C ASP A 553 3.06 -2.90 36.37
N SER A 554 2.11 -3.85 36.36
CA SER A 554 1.48 -4.37 35.14
C SER A 554 -0.05 -4.19 35.19
N THR A 555 -0.69 -4.31 34.03
CA THR A 555 -2.15 -4.27 33.91
C THR A 555 -2.68 -5.57 33.33
N MET A 556 -3.61 -6.19 34.06
CA MET A 556 -4.44 -7.29 33.59
C MET A 556 -5.86 -6.77 33.46
N ASP A 557 -6.45 -6.89 32.26
CA ASP A 557 -7.76 -6.30 31.97
C ASP A 557 -8.61 -7.23 31.10
N GLU A 558 -9.58 -7.90 31.72
CA GLU A 558 -10.46 -8.82 31.01
C GLU A 558 -11.60 -8.11 30.28
N ARG A 559 -11.84 -6.83 30.56
CA ARG A 559 -12.94 -6.07 29.96
C ARG A 559 -12.78 -6.01 28.45
N GLY A 560 -13.88 -6.20 27.72
CA GLY A 560 -13.89 -6.29 26.26
C GLY A 560 -13.52 -7.67 25.71
N GLY A 561 -13.13 -8.62 26.57
CA GLY A 561 -12.89 -10.03 26.22
C GLY A 561 -13.94 -10.99 26.79
N ASN A 562 -13.73 -12.28 26.52
CA ASN A 562 -14.44 -13.41 27.10
C ASN A 562 -13.40 -14.38 27.71
N GLY A 563 -12.90 -14.03 28.89
CA GLY A 563 -11.91 -14.80 29.65
C GLY A 563 -12.53 -15.70 30.71
N SER A 564 -11.69 -16.53 31.34
CA SER A 564 -12.12 -17.33 32.49
C SER A 564 -11.47 -16.95 33.82
N ARG A 565 -10.19 -16.60 33.85
CA ARG A 565 -9.47 -16.17 35.07
C ARG A 565 -8.37 -15.24 34.61
N MET A 566 -8.06 -14.23 35.41
CA MET A 566 -6.86 -13.42 35.15
C MET A 566 -5.61 -14.26 35.41
N ILE A 567 -5.56 -14.93 36.55
CA ILE A 567 -4.42 -15.74 36.97
C ILE A 567 -4.93 -17.10 37.42
N ASP A 568 -4.36 -18.16 36.87
CA ASP A 568 -4.59 -19.53 37.31
C ASP A 568 -3.26 -20.18 37.66
N ALA A 569 -2.86 -20.06 38.93
CA ALA A 569 -1.70 -20.70 39.50
C ALA A 569 -2.04 -22.16 39.84
N TYR A 570 -2.20 -22.99 38.81
CA TYR A 570 -2.87 -24.28 38.91
C TYR A 570 -2.14 -25.33 39.77
N ASN A 571 -0.86 -25.11 40.11
CA ASN A 571 -0.07 -25.91 41.06
C ASN A 571 0.28 -25.15 42.36
N GLY A 572 -0.29 -23.97 42.61
CA GLY A 572 0.08 -23.13 43.74
C GLY A 572 1.45 -22.45 43.55
N GLY A 573 2.33 -22.55 44.56
CA GLY A 573 3.66 -21.89 44.57
C GLY A 573 3.65 -20.47 45.15
N GLU A 574 4.75 -19.75 45.07
CA GLU A 574 4.77 -18.33 45.48
C GLU A 574 4.14 -17.46 44.38
N LEU A 575 2.95 -16.93 44.61
CA LEU A 575 2.31 -15.94 43.74
C LEU A 575 2.44 -14.54 44.37
N VAL A 576 3.16 -13.66 43.69
CA VAL A 576 3.34 -12.26 44.10
C VAL A 576 2.77 -11.33 43.03
N VAL A 577 1.82 -10.48 43.40
CA VAL A 577 1.29 -9.39 42.56
C VAL A 577 1.60 -8.08 43.25
N ARG A 578 2.39 -7.20 42.65
CA ARG A 578 2.75 -5.90 43.23
C ARG A 578 2.45 -4.73 42.32
N ASN A 579 1.95 -3.62 42.87
CA ASN A 579 1.72 -2.35 42.17
C ASN A 579 0.98 -2.48 40.83
N SER A 580 0.11 -3.48 40.70
CA SER A 580 -0.51 -3.86 39.43
C SER A 580 -2.01 -3.56 39.44
N THR A 581 -2.58 -3.40 38.25
CA THR A 581 -4.02 -3.20 38.07
C THR A 581 -4.67 -4.46 37.52
N LEU A 582 -5.65 -5.00 38.22
CA LEU A 582 -6.43 -6.17 37.81
C LEU A 582 -7.90 -5.75 37.65
N ASN A 583 -8.39 -5.71 36.42
CA ASN A 583 -9.79 -5.40 36.11
C ASN A 583 -10.51 -6.63 35.55
N ALA A 584 -11.07 -7.44 36.45
CA ALA A 584 -11.85 -8.59 36.05
C ALA A 584 -13.13 -8.17 35.31
N ALA A 585 -13.65 -9.08 34.51
CA ALA A 585 -14.96 -9.00 33.90
C ALA A 585 -15.66 -10.36 34.06
N GLN A 586 -16.94 -10.37 34.39
CA GLN A 586 -17.67 -11.65 34.41
C GLN A 586 -17.85 -12.14 32.97
N GLY A 587 -17.17 -13.23 32.63
CA GLY A 587 -17.37 -14.01 31.41
C GLY A 587 -18.04 -15.36 31.70
N ASP A 588 -18.15 -16.22 30.68
CA ASP A 588 -18.77 -17.56 30.78
C ASP A 588 -17.88 -18.60 31.50
N GLY A 589 -16.70 -18.19 31.98
CA GLY A 589 -15.72 -19.06 32.62
C GLY A 589 -15.87 -19.19 34.14
N ASN A 590 -14.73 -19.20 34.84
CA ASN A 590 -14.70 -19.31 36.29
C ASN A 590 -14.95 -17.93 36.94
N PRO A 591 -15.62 -17.89 38.11
CA PRO A 591 -15.99 -16.62 38.73
C PRO A 591 -14.87 -15.98 39.55
N ASP A 592 -13.82 -16.73 39.90
CA ASP A 592 -12.69 -16.25 40.70
C ASP A 592 -11.63 -15.56 39.83
N VAL A 593 -11.12 -14.40 40.30
CA VAL A 593 -10.10 -13.62 39.57
C VAL A 593 -8.77 -14.38 39.53
N ILE A 594 -8.40 -14.95 40.69
CA ILE A 594 -7.19 -15.75 40.88
C ILE A 594 -7.59 -17.15 41.34
N GLY A 595 -7.31 -18.13 40.48
CA GLY A 595 -7.35 -19.55 40.83
C GLY A 595 -6.01 -20.01 41.38
N TYR A 596 -6.04 -20.76 42.48
CA TYR A 596 -4.84 -21.23 43.15
C TYR A 596 -4.93 -22.73 43.48
N ASP A 597 -4.00 -23.49 42.93
CA ASP A 597 -3.83 -24.92 43.20
C ASP A 597 -5.05 -25.81 42.89
N TYR A 598 -5.82 -25.46 41.86
CA TYR A 598 -6.96 -26.29 41.47
C TYR A 598 -6.57 -27.64 40.86
N GLU A 599 -5.40 -27.73 40.22
CA GLU A 599 -4.95 -28.94 39.56
C GLU A 599 -3.94 -29.74 40.38
N ALA A 600 -3.13 -29.07 41.21
CA ALA A 600 -2.22 -29.68 42.17
C ALA A 600 -1.38 -30.83 41.57
N ARG A 601 -0.86 -30.64 40.36
CA ARG A 601 -0.10 -31.68 39.64
C ARG A 601 1.29 -31.88 40.24
N ILE A 602 1.83 -30.83 40.86
CA ILE A 602 3.12 -30.77 41.53
C ILE A 602 2.90 -30.01 42.84
N GLU A 603 3.43 -30.51 43.95
CA GLU A 603 3.44 -29.80 45.23
C GLU A 603 4.75 -29.00 45.37
N HIS A 604 4.62 -27.70 45.63
CA HIS A 604 5.76 -26.82 45.91
C HIS A 604 6.07 -26.80 47.42
N SER A 605 7.35 -26.66 47.77
CA SER A 605 7.79 -26.56 49.16
C SER A 605 7.30 -25.30 49.87
N GLU A 606 6.99 -24.26 49.11
CA GLU A 606 6.45 -22.99 49.58
C GLU A 606 5.18 -22.67 48.80
N ASN A 607 4.11 -22.38 49.54
CA ASN A 607 2.85 -21.89 49.00
C ASN A 607 2.53 -20.57 49.69
N ARG A 608 2.43 -19.51 48.88
CA ARG A 608 2.30 -18.15 49.38
C ARG A 608 1.62 -17.28 48.35
N VAL A 609 0.70 -16.43 48.78
CA VAL A 609 0.02 -15.46 47.92
C VAL A 609 0.20 -14.07 48.53
N VAL A 610 0.87 -13.18 47.81
CA VAL A 610 1.17 -11.83 48.26
C VAL A 610 0.70 -10.84 47.21
N ILE A 611 -0.25 -9.99 47.58
CA ILE A 611 -0.84 -8.97 46.71
C ILE A 611 -0.63 -7.62 47.39
N LEU A 612 0.24 -6.76 46.85
CA LEU A 612 0.71 -5.53 47.49
C LEU A 612 0.61 -4.32 46.57
N GLY A 613 -0.04 -3.25 47.00
CA GLY A 613 -0.24 -2.04 46.20
C GLY A 613 -1.09 -2.26 44.93
N GLY A 614 -1.34 -1.19 44.18
CA GLY A 614 -2.15 -1.26 42.97
C GLY A 614 -3.67 -1.33 43.24
N ARG A 615 -4.42 -1.73 42.21
CA ARG A 615 -5.90 -1.67 42.17
C ARG A 615 -6.49 -2.96 41.62
N ILE A 616 -7.51 -3.48 42.28
CA ILE A 616 -8.17 -4.72 41.89
C ILE A 616 -9.68 -4.50 41.85
N ASN A 617 -10.31 -4.84 40.74
CA ASN A 617 -11.75 -4.90 40.58
C ASN A 617 -12.13 -6.33 40.20
N CYS A 618 -12.86 -7.03 41.08
CA CYS A 618 -13.19 -8.43 40.87
C CYS A 618 -14.52 -8.65 40.15
N ALA A 619 -15.21 -7.59 39.69
CA ALA A 619 -16.51 -7.69 39.04
C ALA A 619 -17.53 -8.56 39.82
N SER A 620 -17.56 -8.43 41.15
CA SER A 620 -18.39 -9.21 42.09
C SER A 620 -18.00 -10.70 42.24
N GLY A 621 -16.89 -11.14 41.64
CA GLY A 621 -16.28 -12.45 41.85
C GLY A 621 -15.40 -12.54 43.10
N PRO A 622 -15.05 -13.75 43.56
CA PRO A 622 -14.00 -13.95 44.55
C PRO A 622 -12.66 -13.43 44.04
N LEU A 623 -11.90 -12.73 44.88
CA LEU A 623 -10.53 -12.32 44.51
C LEU A 623 -9.62 -13.55 44.30
N LEU A 624 -9.68 -14.49 45.23
CA LEU A 624 -8.79 -15.64 45.30
C LEU A 624 -9.62 -16.86 45.73
N ALA A 625 -9.50 -17.96 44.99
CA ALA A 625 -10.12 -19.23 45.33
C ALA A 625 -9.19 -20.39 44.95
N GLY A 626 -9.25 -21.49 45.70
CA GLY A 626 -8.30 -22.58 45.52
C GLY A 626 -8.65 -23.83 46.31
N ARG A 627 -7.75 -24.81 46.28
CA ARG A 627 -7.86 -26.08 47.03
C ARG A 627 -6.85 -26.15 48.19
N ASN A 628 -6.49 -27.37 48.60
CA ASN A 628 -5.83 -27.71 49.87
C ASN A 628 -4.52 -26.96 50.16
N SER A 629 -3.73 -26.54 49.17
CA SER A 629 -2.52 -25.74 49.48
C SER A 629 -2.83 -24.28 49.81
N LEU A 630 -3.96 -23.74 49.34
CA LEU A 630 -4.37 -22.37 49.67
C LEU A 630 -4.64 -22.23 51.18
N ASP A 631 -5.28 -23.22 51.80
CA ASP A 631 -5.54 -23.25 53.25
C ASP A 631 -4.24 -23.26 54.07
N ARG A 632 -3.13 -23.72 53.47
CA ARG A 632 -1.80 -23.78 54.09
C ARG A 632 -0.90 -22.62 53.66
N ALA A 633 -1.32 -21.82 52.70
CA ALA A 633 -0.51 -20.75 52.15
C ALA A 633 -0.48 -19.53 53.07
N GLU A 634 0.66 -18.85 53.13
CA GLU A 634 0.68 -17.48 53.67
C GLU A 634 -0.03 -16.56 52.67
N VAL A 635 -1.21 -16.05 53.03
CA VAL A 635 -1.96 -15.11 52.19
C VAL A 635 -1.89 -13.71 52.79
N ARG A 636 -1.35 -12.76 52.02
CA ARG A 636 -1.31 -11.34 52.37
C ARG A 636 -1.86 -10.50 51.22
N VAL A 637 -2.93 -9.75 51.48
CA VAL A 637 -3.53 -8.82 50.53
C VAL A 637 -3.55 -7.42 51.15
N ASP A 638 -2.85 -6.49 50.51
CA ASP A 638 -2.74 -5.08 50.90
C ASP A 638 -2.77 -4.23 49.62
N SER A 639 -3.97 -4.07 49.05
CA SER A 639 -4.18 -3.40 47.74
C SER A 639 -5.57 -2.76 47.72
N GLN A 640 -5.80 -1.79 46.80
CA GLN A 640 -7.12 -1.17 46.66
C GLN A 640 -8.08 -2.13 45.94
N THR A 641 -8.93 -2.83 46.69
CA THR A 641 -9.92 -3.75 46.14
C THR A 641 -11.30 -3.10 45.98
N SER A 642 -12.01 -3.46 44.92
CA SER A 642 -13.40 -3.04 44.65
C SER A 642 -14.18 -4.22 44.07
N ASN A 643 -15.45 -4.34 44.45
CA ASN A 643 -16.35 -5.40 43.98
C ASN A 643 -15.76 -6.82 44.14
N CYS A 644 -14.99 -7.09 45.20
CA CYS A 644 -14.41 -8.39 45.49
C CYS A 644 -15.19 -9.09 46.59
N ARG A 645 -15.46 -10.39 46.40
CA ARG A 645 -15.94 -11.30 47.44
C ARG A 645 -14.79 -11.96 48.17
#